data_AF-A0A817P7H5-F1
#
_entry.id   AF-A0A817P7H5-F1
#
_cell.length_a   1.000
_cell.length_b   1.000
_cell.length_c   1.000
_cell.angle_alpha   90.00
_cell.angle_beta   90.00
_cell.angle_gamma   90.00
#
_symmetry.space_group_name_H-M   'P 1'
#
loop_
_entity.id
_entity.type
_entity.pdbx_description
1 polymer ?
#
loop_
_entity_poly.entity_id
_entity_poly.type
_entity_poly.pdbx_seq_one_letter_code
_entity_poly.pdbx_strand_id
1 'polypeptide(L)'
;MFGTIFQIDEACCNERPEISIIKLSICEEDDPRLKDMVDYIKHEIKDNPDSVTLADLFIKMGDYDNAKQFYSIYQNQLSTNDPNLRRVWQGLSTVSDIEGNYYISMDEYMKAHECFNEQLKLCQNLPSHHPQYGKCYANIANLYELEGQKHLALENYQKAYKIYTQSLPAYHPDTTKVEQSIENLSPQNKTTTQTSNQATTVQMSGENSENNTNIETFLIVWLDANVNKTQDNEETYKGLRASVNNLHKFDNLQEGETYVRSIRREKIILIVSGGYGIEIVPRIHDLVQVNCIYVYCSDKARHEAWSKNYSKIRSVIIKRNDLVEQVTEDQKIRNITEDVVPMSILKRTAVTKEATAKDISKEMGSILWFQLLVDVLLRMTHSDDAKRELMKTWCKNYVGNSSELHIIKQFEHEYKREKAVWWYTRESSLYRILNKALREQSIDMIFAFRFFLTELFEQVSQLYRSMKINDKNIIHVYRGQVIAKEELEQMQSSIGGFISINSFFSTSRSETKARNFAKQAKITESLRRILFRIEIDPRLPTKPFADIEGISFYPNEREILFMLGSIFRINKIHDDDKDELSIINMSLCSEDDFELKELFAYLKKDIGEEASMVTLGNILLQMGEYDKAERIFLRLNHEEGLISVAELKGNFYLAMKQYKRAIEYYEQSLEFRQKSLPASHQDIAKSLTSIAMAYEFWKKYPKAIDYYQRTIQQYNRTLKDNHPLITRTKNSLLKIQHRKN
;
A
#
# COMPACT_ATOMS: atom_id res chain seq x y z
N MET A 1 16.57 -8.27 28.20
CA MET A 1 17.67 -7.34 27.82
C MET A 1 17.59 -6.98 26.34
N PHE A 2 16.40 -6.62 25.86
CA PHE A 2 16.10 -6.10 24.52
C PHE A 2 14.92 -5.14 24.70
N GLY A 3 14.99 -3.94 24.12
CA GLY A 3 13.94 -2.91 24.20
C GLY A 3 14.27 -1.75 25.14
N THR A 4 15.18 -0.86 24.71
CA THR A 4 15.33 0.46 25.36
C THR A 4 14.23 1.37 24.82
N ILE A 5 13.36 1.87 25.69
CA ILE A 5 12.27 2.78 25.34
C ILE A 5 12.74 4.22 25.60
N PHE A 6 12.55 5.10 24.61
CA PHE A 6 12.96 6.50 24.67
C PHE A 6 11.74 7.40 24.80
N GLN A 7 11.79 8.37 25.72
CA GLN A 7 10.82 9.45 25.83
C GLN A 7 11.30 10.66 25.04
N ILE A 8 10.37 11.35 24.36
CA ILE A 8 10.62 12.63 23.70
C ILE A 8 10.31 13.74 24.71
N ASP A 9 11.34 14.46 25.16
CA ASP A 9 11.20 15.50 26.18
C ASP A 9 10.94 16.88 25.59
N GLU A 10 11.50 17.18 24.42
CA GLU A 10 11.36 18.49 23.78
C GLU A 10 11.62 18.40 22.28
N ALA A 11 10.82 19.15 21.50
CA ALA A 11 11.03 19.37 20.08
C ALA A 11 11.05 20.88 19.82
N CYS A 12 12.25 21.48 19.85
CA CYS A 12 12.39 22.91 19.54
C CYS A 12 12.53 23.12 18.04
N CYS A 13 11.64 23.94 17.47
CA CYS A 13 11.80 24.53 16.15
C CYS A 13 12.67 25.79 16.27
N ASN A 14 13.94 25.72 15.90
CA ASN A 14 14.73 26.93 15.66
C ASN A 14 14.40 27.48 14.26
N GLU A 15 14.76 28.76 14.03
CA GLU A 15 14.48 29.60 12.84
C GLU A 15 15.00 29.07 11.48
N ARG A 16 15.37 27.78 11.37
CA ARG A 16 15.55 27.09 10.09
C ARG A 16 14.61 25.88 10.04
N PRO A 17 13.66 25.81 9.08
CA PRO A 17 12.59 24.81 9.06
C PRO A 17 13.05 23.37 8.70
N GLU A 18 14.35 23.11 8.59
CA GLU A 18 14.89 21.88 7.99
C GLU A 18 15.49 20.88 8.99
N ILE A 19 15.62 21.21 10.28
CA ILE A 19 16.11 20.26 11.31
C ILE A 19 15.33 20.45 12.62
N SER A 20 14.52 19.45 12.98
CA SER A 20 13.95 19.32 14.32
C SER A 20 14.95 18.58 15.21
N ILE A 21 15.46 19.21 16.25
CA ILE A 21 16.26 18.53 17.28
C ILE A 21 15.27 17.92 18.28
N ILE A 22 15.11 16.61 18.21
CA ILE A 22 14.29 15.85 19.16
C ILE A 22 15.21 15.44 20.31
N LYS A 23 14.97 16.01 21.49
CA LYS A 23 15.68 15.60 22.69
C LYS A 23 15.02 14.34 23.23
N LEU A 24 15.75 13.23 23.14
CA LEU A 24 15.32 11.93 23.65
C LEU A 24 16.04 11.65 24.98
N SER A 25 15.28 11.38 26.04
CA SER A 25 15.81 10.72 27.24
C SER A 25 15.50 9.22 27.18
N ILE A 26 16.38 8.44 27.80
CA ILE A 26 16.07 7.04 28.08
C ILE A 26 15.03 7.08 29.21
N CYS A 27 13.86 6.46 29.02
CA CYS A 27 12.93 6.27 30.14
C CYS A 27 13.67 5.46 31.21
N GLU A 28 13.79 6.01 32.41
CA GLU A 28 14.28 5.25 33.56
C GLU A 28 13.32 4.08 33.81
N GLU A 29 13.84 2.94 34.28
CA GLU A 29 13.03 1.72 34.52
C GLU A 29 11.88 1.95 35.51
N ASP A 30 11.91 3.06 36.26
CA ASP A 30 10.91 3.47 37.24
C ASP A 30 9.83 4.43 36.69
N ASP A 31 9.77 4.70 35.38
CA ASP A 31 8.69 5.50 34.78
C ASP A 31 7.32 4.82 34.97
N PRO A 32 6.33 5.48 35.63
CA PRO A 32 5.03 4.89 35.94
C PRO A 32 4.27 4.32 34.73
N ARG A 33 4.41 4.94 33.54
CA ARG A 33 3.67 4.52 32.33
C ARG A 33 4.27 3.26 31.72
N LEU A 34 5.60 3.17 31.76
CA LEU A 34 6.32 1.97 31.35
C LEU A 34 6.08 0.84 32.33
N LYS A 35 6.05 1.17 33.63
CA LYS A 35 5.80 0.22 34.71
C LYS A 35 4.43 -0.43 34.55
N ASP A 36 3.37 0.33 34.26
CA ASP A 36 2.04 -0.25 34.00
C ASP A 36 2.01 -1.16 32.76
N MET A 37 2.70 -0.77 31.68
CA MET A 37 2.73 -1.53 30.43
C MET A 37 3.58 -2.81 30.55
N VAL A 38 4.72 -2.70 31.24
CA VAL A 38 5.61 -3.82 31.56
C VAL A 38 4.98 -4.71 32.61
N ASP A 39 4.22 -4.18 33.57
CA ASP A 39 3.50 -4.96 34.56
C ASP A 39 2.29 -5.65 33.93
N TYR A 40 1.63 -5.07 32.93
CA TYR A 40 0.63 -5.77 32.11
C TYR A 40 1.24 -6.94 31.31
N ILE A 41 2.37 -6.72 30.63
CA ILE A 41 3.08 -7.76 29.88
C ILE A 41 3.64 -8.82 30.84
N LYS A 42 4.23 -8.41 31.96
CA LYS A 42 4.70 -9.31 33.02
C LYS A 42 3.54 -10.04 33.69
N HIS A 43 2.34 -9.46 33.77
CA HIS A 43 1.14 -10.10 34.28
C HIS A 43 0.61 -11.15 33.28
N GLU A 44 0.61 -10.88 31.97
CA GLU A 44 0.34 -11.90 30.94
C GLU A 44 1.41 -13.01 30.93
N ILE A 45 2.67 -12.70 31.24
CA ILE A 45 3.80 -13.65 31.26
C ILE A 45 3.94 -14.39 32.62
N LYS A 46 3.35 -13.87 33.71
CA LYS A 46 3.78 -14.18 35.09
C LYS A 46 3.61 -15.63 35.50
N ASP A 47 2.69 -16.36 34.88
CA ASP A 47 2.23 -17.63 35.45
C ASP A 47 2.78 -18.88 34.75
N ASN A 48 3.55 -18.75 33.66
CA ASN A 48 4.55 -19.74 33.17
C ASN A 48 5.12 -19.31 31.81
N PRO A 49 6.44 -19.08 31.66
CA PRO A 49 7.05 -18.78 30.37
C PRO A 49 7.30 -20.09 29.62
N ASP A 50 6.23 -20.82 29.31
CA ASP A 50 6.34 -21.95 28.41
C ASP A 50 6.22 -21.48 26.96
N SER A 51 6.85 -22.22 26.07
CA SER A 51 6.88 -21.89 24.66
C SER A 51 5.52 -22.01 23.96
N VAL A 52 4.50 -22.56 24.65
CA VAL A 52 3.10 -22.55 24.23
C VAL A 52 2.57 -21.11 24.25
N THR A 53 2.95 -20.33 25.26
CA THR A 53 2.64 -18.89 25.33
C THR A 53 3.28 -18.10 24.19
N LEU A 54 4.46 -18.51 23.71
CA LEU A 54 5.09 -17.93 22.53
C LEU A 54 4.34 -18.29 21.23
N ALA A 55 3.85 -19.52 21.10
CA ALA A 55 3.00 -19.92 19.97
C ALA A 55 1.66 -19.16 19.97
N ASP A 56 1.05 -18.95 21.15
CA ASP A 56 -0.16 -18.13 21.31
C ASP A 56 0.08 -16.67 20.87
N LEU A 57 1.27 -16.12 21.16
CA LEU A 57 1.69 -14.79 20.69
C LEU A 57 1.79 -14.71 19.17
N PHE A 58 2.33 -15.75 18.50
CA PHE A 58 2.37 -15.79 17.03
C PHE A 58 0.98 -15.81 16.40
N ILE A 59 -0.01 -16.51 17.01
CA ILE A 59 -1.42 -16.40 16.59
C ILE A 59 -1.91 -14.95 16.70
N LYS A 60 -1.66 -14.27 17.83
CA LYS A 60 -2.07 -12.86 18.02
C LYS A 60 -1.40 -11.91 17.01
N MET A 61 -0.19 -12.23 16.56
CA MET A 61 0.54 -11.46 15.54
C MET A 61 0.14 -11.80 14.11
N GLY A 62 -0.71 -12.82 13.90
CA GLY A 62 -1.16 -13.27 12.58
C GLY A 62 -0.13 -14.11 11.81
N ASP A 63 0.88 -14.65 12.49
CA ASP A 63 1.95 -15.48 11.91
C ASP A 63 1.68 -16.96 12.20
N TYR A 64 0.75 -17.53 11.44
CA TYR A 64 0.19 -18.86 11.70
C TYR A 64 1.15 -20.00 11.33
N ASP A 65 2.04 -19.79 10.35
CA ASP A 65 3.05 -20.78 9.94
C ASP A 65 4.04 -21.03 11.09
N ASN A 66 4.54 -19.95 11.69
CA ASN A 66 5.39 -20.07 12.88
C ASN A 66 4.60 -20.64 14.06
N ALA A 67 3.37 -20.16 14.32
CA ALA A 67 2.54 -20.72 15.38
C ALA A 67 2.39 -22.25 15.26
N LYS A 68 2.06 -22.77 14.06
CA LYS A 68 1.90 -24.20 13.78
C LYS A 68 3.20 -24.98 13.98
N GLN A 69 4.32 -24.44 13.49
CA GLN A 69 5.64 -25.05 13.63
C GLN A 69 6.04 -25.17 15.10
N PHE A 70 5.83 -24.09 15.88
CA PHE A 70 6.12 -24.08 17.30
C PHE A 70 5.23 -25.08 18.06
N TYR A 71 3.90 -25.08 17.87
CA TYR A 71 3.04 -26.08 18.51
C TYR A 71 3.41 -27.53 18.14
N SER A 72 3.78 -27.80 16.89
CA SER A 72 4.19 -29.14 16.43
C SER A 72 5.50 -29.61 17.06
N ILE A 73 6.48 -28.71 17.20
CA ILE A 73 7.72 -28.98 17.93
C ILE A 73 7.42 -29.32 19.39
N TYR A 74 6.50 -28.59 20.03
CA TYR A 74 6.17 -28.81 21.43
C TYR A 74 5.33 -30.06 21.66
N GLN A 75 4.40 -30.38 20.77
CA GLN A 75 3.66 -31.64 20.83
C GLN A 75 4.60 -32.86 20.86
N ASN A 76 5.72 -32.80 20.12
CA ASN A 76 6.73 -33.87 20.08
C ASN A 76 7.66 -33.93 21.32
N GLN A 77 7.68 -32.87 22.14
CA GLN A 77 8.53 -32.78 23.34
C GLN A 77 7.79 -33.11 24.63
N LEU A 78 6.46 -33.04 24.63
CA LEU A 78 5.63 -33.26 25.82
C LEU A 78 5.34 -34.76 26.03
N SER A 79 5.32 -35.18 27.30
CA SER A 79 4.87 -36.53 27.67
C SER A 79 3.34 -36.65 27.49
N THR A 80 2.82 -37.87 27.31
CA THR A 80 1.38 -38.11 27.07
C THR A 80 0.44 -37.61 28.18
N ASN A 81 0.97 -37.32 29.38
CA ASN A 81 0.21 -36.83 30.53
C ASN A 81 0.53 -35.36 30.88
N ASP A 82 1.17 -34.61 29.99
CA ASP A 82 1.55 -33.22 30.26
C ASP A 82 0.31 -32.28 30.28
N PRO A 83 0.10 -31.50 31.34
CA PRO A 83 -1.05 -30.59 31.45
C PRO A 83 -1.12 -29.52 30.35
N ASN A 84 0.01 -29.18 29.72
CA ASN A 84 0.07 -28.20 28.63
C ASN A 84 -0.32 -28.76 27.26
N LEU A 85 -0.41 -30.10 27.13
CA LEU A 85 -0.77 -30.75 25.87
C LEU A 85 -2.19 -30.36 25.42
N ARG A 86 -3.08 -30.10 26.38
CA ARG A 86 -4.43 -29.56 26.13
C ARG A 86 -4.40 -28.18 25.47
N ARG A 87 -3.50 -27.31 25.91
CA ARG A 87 -3.34 -25.94 25.38
C ARG A 87 -2.72 -25.97 23.98
N VAL A 88 -1.81 -26.91 23.73
CA VAL A 88 -1.24 -27.18 22.39
C VAL A 88 -2.31 -27.66 21.41
N TRP A 89 -3.16 -28.61 21.78
CA TRP A 89 -4.27 -29.06 20.93
C TRP A 89 -5.29 -27.95 20.65
N GLN A 90 -5.56 -27.09 21.65
CA GLN A 90 -6.42 -25.92 21.47
C GLN A 90 -5.81 -24.90 20.49
N GLY A 91 -4.51 -24.65 20.57
CA GLY A 91 -3.77 -23.77 19.68
C GLY A 91 -3.74 -24.29 18.24
N LEU A 92 -3.37 -25.56 18.03
CA LEU A 92 -3.39 -26.20 16.72
C LEU A 92 -4.79 -26.24 16.12
N SER A 93 -5.83 -26.52 16.91
CA SER A 93 -7.23 -26.47 16.47
C SER A 93 -7.62 -25.07 16.00
N THR A 94 -7.11 -24.01 16.65
CA THR A 94 -7.34 -22.62 16.26
C THR A 94 -6.61 -22.27 14.97
N VAL A 95 -5.39 -22.79 14.76
CA VAL A 95 -4.67 -22.60 13.49
C VAL A 95 -5.38 -23.32 12.34
N SER A 96 -5.79 -24.58 12.52
CA SER A 96 -6.56 -25.32 11.50
C SER A 96 -7.91 -24.68 11.17
N ASP A 97 -8.57 -24.05 12.15
CA ASP A 97 -9.79 -23.25 11.93
C ASP A 97 -9.51 -22.04 11.03
N ILE A 98 -8.42 -21.31 11.30
CA ILE A 98 -8.01 -20.15 10.51
C ILE A 98 -7.62 -20.57 9.08
N GLU A 99 -6.85 -21.65 8.94
CA GLU A 99 -6.49 -22.22 7.63
C GLU A 99 -7.71 -22.72 6.86
N GLY A 100 -8.64 -23.41 7.52
CA GLY A 100 -9.88 -23.90 6.91
C GLY A 100 -10.77 -22.77 6.41
N ASN A 101 -10.95 -21.71 7.20
CA ASN A 101 -11.68 -20.51 6.79
C ASN A 101 -10.94 -19.75 5.67
N TYR A 102 -9.61 -19.77 5.66
CA TYR A 102 -8.82 -19.26 4.55
C TYR A 102 -9.08 -20.04 3.27
N TYR A 103 -9.08 -21.38 3.30
CA TYR A 103 -9.40 -22.18 2.11
C TYR A 103 -10.86 -22.04 1.66
N ILE A 104 -11.81 -21.85 2.58
CA ILE A 104 -13.19 -21.44 2.25
C ILE A 104 -13.16 -20.12 1.47
N SER A 105 -12.38 -19.13 1.93
CA SER A 105 -12.29 -17.83 1.26
C SER A 105 -11.62 -17.86 -0.12
N MET A 106 -10.92 -18.97 -0.42
CA MET A 106 -10.27 -19.24 -1.70
C MET A 106 -11.09 -20.21 -2.59
N ASP A 107 -12.31 -20.58 -2.21
CA ASP A 107 -13.15 -21.60 -2.86
C ASP A 107 -12.46 -22.98 -3.00
N GLU A 108 -11.46 -23.27 -2.17
CA GLU A 108 -10.74 -24.55 -2.13
C GLU A 108 -11.40 -25.51 -1.13
N TYR A 109 -12.67 -25.87 -1.38
CA TYR A 109 -13.50 -26.61 -0.41
C TYR A 109 -12.90 -27.96 0.02
N MET A 110 -12.19 -28.66 -0.87
CA MET A 110 -11.49 -29.90 -0.53
C MET A 110 -10.41 -29.69 0.55
N LYS A 111 -9.61 -28.62 0.44
CA LYS A 111 -8.59 -28.30 1.45
C LYS A 111 -9.21 -27.75 2.74
N ALA A 112 -10.31 -27.01 2.62
CA ALA A 112 -11.09 -26.60 3.79
C ALA A 112 -11.62 -27.82 4.56
N HIS A 113 -12.16 -28.83 3.86
CA HIS A 113 -12.55 -30.11 4.47
C HIS A 113 -11.37 -30.81 5.14
N GLU A 114 -10.19 -30.84 4.52
CA GLU A 114 -8.98 -31.41 5.13
C GLU A 114 -8.61 -30.70 6.44
N CYS A 115 -8.60 -29.36 6.45
CA CYS A 115 -8.31 -28.55 7.63
C CYS A 115 -9.33 -28.75 8.76
N PHE A 116 -10.63 -28.76 8.46
CA PHE A 116 -11.65 -28.99 9.50
C PHE A 116 -11.68 -30.45 9.99
N ASN A 117 -11.32 -31.42 9.15
CA ASN A 117 -11.14 -32.81 9.58
C ASN A 117 -9.91 -32.98 10.47
N GLU A 118 -8.81 -32.27 10.18
CA GLU A 118 -7.64 -32.19 11.05
C GLU A 118 -8.01 -31.54 12.39
N GLN A 119 -8.74 -30.43 12.35
CA GLN A 119 -9.28 -29.76 13.54
C GLN A 119 -10.13 -30.71 14.39
N LEU A 120 -11.01 -31.49 13.76
CA LEU A 120 -11.87 -32.45 14.47
C LEU A 120 -11.05 -33.56 15.17
N LYS A 121 -9.99 -34.06 14.52
CA LYS A 121 -9.04 -35.02 15.13
C LYS A 121 -8.29 -34.42 16.31
N LEU A 122 -7.91 -33.14 16.23
CA LEU A 122 -7.27 -32.44 17.36
C LEU A 122 -8.25 -32.26 18.53
N CYS A 123 -9.51 -31.92 18.21
CA CYS A 123 -10.58 -31.78 19.21
C CYS A 123 -10.88 -33.09 19.95
N GLN A 124 -10.67 -34.28 19.36
CA GLN A 124 -10.84 -35.59 20.03
C GLN A 124 -10.03 -35.74 21.33
N ASN A 125 -8.95 -34.97 21.46
CA ASN A 125 -8.11 -34.97 22.66
C ASN A 125 -8.58 -33.98 23.74
N LEU A 126 -9.68 -33.24 23.49
CA LEU A 126 -10.32 -32.30 24.41
C LEU A 126 -11.60 -32.91 25.00
N PRO A 127 -12.08 -32.40 26.16
CA PRO A 127 -13.37 -32.83 26.71
C PRO A 127 -14.52 -32.74 25.70
N SER A 128 -15.44 -33.70 25.73
CA SER A 128 -16.53 -33.85 24.74
C SER A 128 -17.48 -32.66 24.62
N HIS A 129 -17.49 -31.75 25.60
CA HIS A 129 -18.29 -30.52 25.62
C HIS A 129 -17.43 -29.27 25.43
N HIS A 130 -16.21 -29.39 24.90
CA HIS A 130 -15.36 -28.22 24.69
C HIS A 130 -15.91 -27.33 23.56
N PRO A 131 -16.03 -25.99 23.72
CA PRO A 131 -16.59 -25.10 22.71
C PRO A 131 -15.94 -25.19 21.32
N GLN A 132 -14.67 -25.59 21.24
CA GLN A 132 -14.00 -25.80 19.94
C GLN A 132 -14.64 -26.91 19.09
N TYR A 133 -15.27 -27.93 19.68
CA TYR A 133 -16.06 -28.88 18.91
C TYR A 133 -17.26 -28.19 18.26
N GLY A 134 -17.94 -27.29 19.01
CA GLY A 134 -19.04 -26.51 18.50
C GLY A 134 -18.61 -25.63 17.33
N LYS A 135 -17.43 -25.01 17.44
CA LYS A 135 -16.87 -24.16 16.38
C LYS A 135 -16.52 -24.95 15.13
N CYS A 136 -15.85 -26.09 15.30
CA CYS A 136 -15.51 -26.99 14.20
C CYS A 136 -16.76 -27.49 13.45
N TYR A 137 -17.79 -27.95 14.17
CA TYR A 137 -19.03 -28.40 13.53
C TYR A 137 -19.80 -27.26 12.84
N ALA A 138 -19.78 -26.05 13.40
CA ALA A 138 -20.39 -24.89 12.74
C ALA A 138 -19.67 -24.53 11.43
N ASN A 139 -18.33 -24.62 11.39
CA ASN A 139 -17.57 -24.36 10.16
C ASN A 139 -17.77 -25.45 9.10
N ILE A 140 -17.83 -26.73 9.51
CA ILE A 140 -18.17 -27.83 8.60
C ILE A 140 -19.61 -27.65 8.06
N ALA A 141 -20.53 -27.17 8.90
CA ALA A 141 -21.89 -26.86 8.47
C ALA A 141 -21.93 -25.71 7.45
N ASN A 142 -21.19 -24.61 7.70
CA ASN A 142 -21.01 -23.52 6.74
C ASN A 142 -20.46 -24.03 5.40
N LEU A 143 -19.45 -24.92 5.45
CA LEU A 143 -18.84 -25.50 4.26
C LEU A 143 -19.85 -26.34 3.45
N TYR A 144 -20.63 -27.20 4.11
CA TYR A 144 -21.70 -27.94 3.44
C TYR A 144 -22.82 -27.04 2.91
N GLU A 145 -23.09 -25.91 3.55
CA GLU A 145 -24.05 -24.92 3.04
C GLU A 145 -23.55 -24.25 1.76
N LEU A 146 -22.26 -23.90 1.70
CA LEU A 146 -21.60 -23.37 0.50
C LEU A 146 -21.57 -24.38 -0.65
N GLU A 147 -21.39 -25.66 -0.35
CA GLU A 147 -21.49 -26.76 -1.33
C GLU A 147 -22.94 -27.11 -1.74
N GLY A 148 -23.94 -26.43 -1.16
CA GLY A 148 -25.36 -26.68 -1.43
C GLY A 148 -25.93 -27.95 -0.77
N GLN A 149 -25.15 -28.62 0.09
CA GLN A 149 -25.52 -29.84 0.82
C GLN A 149 -26.31 -29.52 2.10
N LYS A 150 -27.48 -28.88 1.95
CA LYS A 150 -28.29 -28.34 3.07
C LYS A 150 -28.60 -29.34 4.18
N HIS A 151 -28.82 -30.62 3.85
CA HIS A 151 -29.09 -31.66 4.85
C HIS A 151 -27.88 -31.90 5.77
N LEU A 152 -26.67 -31.99 5.20
CA LEU A 152 -25.44 -32.18 5.96
C LEU A 152 -25.07 -30.91 6.73
N ALA A 153 -25.34 -29.73 6.18
CA ALA A 153 -25.18 -28.46 6.89
C ALA A 153 -26.06 -28.43 8.15
N LEU A 154 -27.35 -28.74 8.01
CA LEU A 154 -28.30 -28.78 9.13
C LEU A 154 -27.88 -29.78 10.22
N GLU A 155 -27.45 -30.98 9.83
CA GLU A 155 -26.96 -31.99 10.78
C GLU A 155 -25.75 -31.50 11.59
N ASN A 156 -24.81 -30.82 10.94
CA ASN A 156 -23.61 -30.29 11.60
C ASN A 156 -23.91 -29.05 12.46
N TYR A 157 -24.81 -28.16 12.04
CA TYR A 157 -25.29 -27.07 12.90
C TYR A 157 -25.99 -27.60 14.17
N GLN A 158 -26.79 -28.67 14.06
CA GLN A 158 -27.42 -29.30 15.23
C GLN A 158 -26.38 -29.89 16.20
N LYS A 159 -25.31 -30.51 15.67
CA LYS A 159 -24.18 -30.98 16.49
C LYS A 159 -23.48 -29.81 17.20
N ALA A 160 -23.22 -28.71 16.48
CA ALA A 160 -22.63 -27.50 17.05
C ALA A 160 -23.50 -26.90 18.16
N TYR A 161 -24.82 -26.78 17.93
CA TYR A 161 -25.78 -26.24 18.87
C TYR A 161 -25.85 -27.06 20.16
N LYS A 162 -25.86 -28.39 20.05
CA LYS A 162 -25.85 -29.29 21.22
C LYS A 162 -24.61 -29.09 22.09
N ILE A 163 -23.45 -28.87 21.48
CA ILE A 163 -22.20 -28.61 22.22
C ILE A 163 -22.22 -27.23 22.87
N TYR A 164 -22.65 -26.19 22.14
CA TYR A 164 -22.70 -24.83 22.67
C TYR A 164 -23.71 -24.67 23.81
N THR A 165 -24.88 -25.27 23.73
CA THR A 165 -25.88 -25.24 24.83
C THR A 165 -25.42 -25.97 26.09
N GLN A 166 -24.47 -26.91 25.97
CA GLN A 166 -23.88 -27.61 27.10
C GLN A 166 -22.65 -26.92 27.69
N SER A 167 -22.06 -25.95 26.98
CA SER A 167 -20.75 -25.37 27.31
C SER A 167 -20.71 -23.85 27.42
N LEU A 168 -21.70 -23.15 26.86
CA LEU A 168 -21.80 -21.70 26.79
C LEU A 168 -23.17 -21.22 27.28
N PRO A 169 -23.27 -19.98 27.82
CA PRO A 169 -24.57 -19.37 28.15
C PRO A 169 -25.49 -19.24 26.92
N ALA A 170 -26.81 -19.27 27.15
CA ALA A 170 -27.82 -19.21 26.08
C ALA A 170 -27.71 -17.96 25.16
N TYR A 171 -27.22 -16.84 25.70
CA TYR A 171 -27.04 -15.57 24.98
C TYR A 171 -25.65 -15.41 24.33
N HIS A 172 -24.83 -16.47 24.30
CA HIS A 172 -23.52 -16.39 23.67
C HIS A 172 -23.67 -16.22 22.15
N PRO A 173 -22.93 -15.29 21.49
CA PRO A 173 -23.07 -15.00 20.06
C PRO A 173 -23.00 -16.24 19.16
N ASP A 174 -22.12 -17.19 19.48
CA ASP A 174 -21.97 -18.42 18.69
C ASP A 174 -23.17 -19.37 18.83
N THR A 175 -23.83 -19.40 20.01
CA THR A 175 -25.05 -20.18 20.24
C THR A 175 -26.20 -19.59 19.42
N THR A 176 -26.38 -18.27 19.46
CA THR A 176 -27.45 -17.57 18.73
C THR A 176 -27.25 -17.62 17.22
N LYS A 177 -26.01 -17.54 16.72
CA LYS A 177 -25.70 -17.68 15.28
C LYS A 177 -26.08 -19.07 14.76
N VAL A 178 -25.69 -20.12 15.47
CA VAL A 178 -26.02 -21.50 15.06
C VAL A 178 -27.52 -21.75 15.13
N GLU A 179 -28.21 -21.22 16.15
CA GLU A 179 -29.68 -21.28 16.27
C GLU A 179 -30.37 -20.65 15.05
N GLN A 180 -29.96 -19.44 14.65
CA GLN A 180 -30.46 -18.78 13.44
C GLN A 180 -30.18 -19.57 12.16
N SER A 181 -28.99 -20.16 12.02
CA SER A 181 -28.67 -21.01 10.86
C SER A 181 -29.54 -22.27 10.79
N ILE A 182 -29.90 -22.87 11.93
CA ILE A 182 -30.83 -24.00 11.99
C ILE A 182 -32.24 -23.57 11.59
N GLU A 183 -32.71 -22.41 12.05
CA GLU A 183 -34.01 -21.86 11.67
C GLU A 183 -34.10 -21.57 10.16
N ASN A 184 -33.05 -21.00 9.57
CA ASN A 184 -32.98 -20.68 8.13
C ASN A 184 -32.96 -21.92 7.22
N LEU A 185 -32.38 -23.02 7.69
CA LEU A 185 -32.28 -24.28 6.94
C LEU A 185 -33.45 -25.23 7.21
N SER A 186 -34.27 -24.95 8.23
CA SER A 186 -35.47 -25.72 8.55
C SER A 186 -36.63 -25.35 7.60
N PRO A 187 -37.35 -26.32 7.02
CA PRO A 187 -38.43 -25.99 6.09
C PRO A 187 -39.63 -25.37 6.81
N GLN A 188 -39.79 -24.05 6.71
CA GLN A 188 -41.07 -23.36 6.91
C GLN A 188 -41.47 -22.54 5.68
N ASN A 189 -42.75 -22.66 5.34
CA ASN A 189 -43.46 -22.14 4.17
C ASN A 189 -43.31 -20.62 3.94
N LYS A 190 -43.03 -20.22 2.68
CA LYS A 190 -43.53 -19.01 1.97
C LYS A 190 -42.94 -18.97 0.55
N THR A 191 -43.63 -19.48 -0.48
CA THR A 191 -44.46 -18.76 -1.48
C THR A 191 -43.87 -17.49 -2.11
N THR A 192 -43.78 -17.52 -3.45
CA THR A 192 -43.84 -16.41 -4.45
C THR A 192 -42.65 -15.41 -4.46
N THR A 193 -42.02 -15.02 -5.57
CA THR A 193 -42.25 -15.22 -7.01
C THR A 193 -40.99 -14.75 -7.76
N GLN A 194 -40.54 -15.50 -8.76
CA GLN A 194 -39.60 -15.03 -9.78
C GLN A 194 -40.27 -13.94 -10.63
N THR A 195 -39.56 -12.85 -10.93
CA THR A 195 -39.74 -12.11 -12.18
C THR A 195 -38.40 -11.62 -12.70
N SER A 196 -38.10 -12.08 -13.91
CA SER A 196 -37.18 -11.50 -14.88
C SER A 196 -37.64 -10.10 -15.31
N ASN A 197 -36.70 -9.17 -15.57
CA ASN A 197 -36.76 -8.14 -16.63
C ASN A 197 -35.40 -7.41 -16.64
N GLN A 198 -34.59 -7.63 -17.68
CA GLN A 198 -34.42 -6.79 -18.88
C GLN A 198 -33.62 -5.50 -18.64
N ALA A 199 -32.51 -5.44 -19.39
CA ALA A 199 -31.54 -4.36 -19.45
C ALA A 199 -32.15 -3.04 -19.94
N THR A 200 -31.67 -1.93 -19.39
CA THR A 200 -31.84 -0.60 -20.00
C THR A 200 -30.57 0.23 -19.79
N THR A 201 -30.20 0.89 -20.88
CA THR A 201 -28.98 1.65 -21.17
C THR A 201 -29.07 3.10 -20.68
N VAL A 202 -27.99 3.68 -20.14
CA VAL A 202 -27.77 5.16 -20.02
C VAL A 202 -26.24 5.41 -20.05
N GLN A 203 -25.60 5.89 -21.13
CA GLN A 203 -25.37 7.26 -21.61
C GLN A 203 -24.81 8.28 -20.59
N MET A 204 -23.60 8.81 -20.86
CA MET A 204 -23.11 10.05 -20.25
C MET A 204 -22.94 11.12 -21.34
N SER A 205 -24.01 11.86 -21.58
CA SER A 205 -23.96 13.32 -21.46
C SER A 205 -25.35 13.81 -21.02
N GLY A 206 -25.45 14.31 -19.78
CA GLY A 206 -26.64 14.98 -19.25
C GLY A 206 -27.69 14.04 -18.64
N GLU A 207 -27.99 14.29 -17.36
CA GLU A 207 -29.19 13.91 -16.57
C GLU A 207 -29.66 12.43 -16.57
N ASN A 208 -29.78 11.90 -15.35
CA ASN A 208 -30.52 10.70 -14.94
C ASN A 208 -30.02 9.35 -15.49
N SER A 209 -28.93 8.85 -14.89
CA SER A 209 -28.86 7.43 -14.52
C SER A 209 -28.72 7.34 -13.01
N GLU A 210 -29.51 6.47 -12.38
CA GLU A 210 -29.38 6.17 -10.95
C GLU A 210 -28.07 5.40 -10.71
N ASN A 211 -27.01 6.20 -10.60
CA ASN A 211 -25.89 6.14 -9.68
C ASN A 211 -25.57 4.78 -9.05
N ASN A 212 -24.53 4.15 -9.57
CA ASN A 212 -23.56 3.49 -8.68
C ASN A 212 -22.15 3.97 -9.02
N THR A 213 -21.96 5.29 -9.03
CA THR A 213 -20.63 5.91 -9.08
C THR A 213 -19.97 5.66 -7.74
N ASN A 214 -19.13 4.65 -7.69
CA ASN A 214 -18.35 4.35 -6.51
C ASN A 214 -17.18 5.35 -6.46
N ILE A 215 -17.05 6.14 -5.38
CA ILE A 215 -16.10 7.26 -5.33
C ILE A 215 -15.03 6.96 -4.27
N GLU A 216 -13.76 7.10 -4.64
CA GLU A 216 -12.61 6.63 -3.85
C GLU A 216 -11.72 7.75 -3.32
N THR A 217 -12.08 9.01 -3.57
CA THR A 217 -11.18 10.14 -3.42
C THR A 217 -10.95 10.53 -1.94
N PHE A 218 -11.85 10.16 -1.03
CA PHE A 218 -11.78 10.55 0.39
C PHE A 218 -11.90 9.36 1.33
N LEU A 219 -11.12 9.41 2.42
CA LEU A 219 -11.25 8.50 3.55
C LEU A 219 -12.40 8.97 4.44
N ILE A 220 -13.45 8.17 4.55
CA ILE A 220 -14.57 8.42 5.45
C ILE A 220 -14.34 7.70 6.77
N VAL A 221 -14.46 8.44 7.87
CA VAL A 221 -14.36 7.89 9.22
C VAL A 221 -15.68 8.15 9.95
N TRP A 222 -16.36 7.07 10.34
CA TRP A 222 -17.59 7.11 11.11
C TRP A 222 -17.34 6.78 12.58
N LEU A 223 -17.57 7.76 13.46
CA LEU A 223 -17.39 7.66 14.90
C LEU A 223 -18.75 7.66 15.62
N ASP A 224 -19.16 6.52 16.17
CA ASP A 224 -20.41 6.37 16.92
C ASP A 224 -20.34 5.19 17.90
N ALA A 225 -20.65 5.41 19.19
CA ALA A 225 -20.63 4.38 20.25
C ALA A 225 -21.49 3.13 19.99
N ASN A 226 -22.45 3.25 19.09
CA ASN A 226 -23.43 2.25 18.68
C ASN A 226 -23.31 1.90 17.20
N VAL A 227 -22.23 2.29 16.51
CA VAL A 227 -22.05 2.05 15.06
C VAL A 227 -22.17 0.57 14.67
N ASN A 228 -21.85 -0.33 15.61
CA ASN A 228 -21.93 -1.78 15.44
C ASN A 228 -23.15 -2.44 16.12
N LYS A 229 -24.06 -1.66 16.71
CA LYS A 229 -25.09 -2.17 17.64
C LYS A 229 -26.52 -2.11 17.11
N THR A 230 -26.80 -1.29 16.09
CA THR A 230 -28.16 -1.08 15.60
C THR A 230 -28.31 -1.50 14.14
N GLN A 231 -29.47 -2.04 13.79
CA GLN A 231 -29.80 -2.38 12.41
C GLN A 231 -29.78 -1.15 11.50
N ASP A 232 -30.25 0.01 11.99
CA ASP A 232 -30.21 1.27 11.22
C ASP A 232 -28.77 1.68 10.88
N ASN A 233 -27.82 1.52 11.81
CA ASN A 233 -26.41 1.81 11.54
C ASN A 233 -25.80 0.82 10.54
N GLU A 234 -26.13 -0.46 10.63
CA GLU A 234 -25.68 -1.48 9.67
C GLU A 234 -26.26 -1.24 8.26
N GLU A 235 -27.54 -0.88 8.14
CA GLU A 235 -28.13 -0.52 6.85
C GLU A 235 -27.56 0.79 6.30
N THR A 236 -27.30 1.78 7.15
CA THR A 236 -26.62 3.03 6.78
C THR A 236 -25.19 2.76 6.31
N TYR A 237 -24.46 1.88 7.00
CA TYR A 237 -23.12 1.47 6.60
C TYR A 237 -23.15 0.77 5.24
N LYS A 238 -24.09 -0.14 5.00
CA LYS A 238 -24.28 -0.79 3.69
C LYS A 238 -24.61 0.22 2.59
N GLY A 239 -25.48 1.19 2.87
CA GLY A 239 -25.83 2.25 1.94
C GLY A 239 -24.63 3.13 1.57
N LEU A 240 -23.86 3.58 2.57
CA LEU A 240 -22.62 4.32 2.33
C LEU A 240 -21.58 3.45 1.60
N ARG A 241 -21.44 2.16 1.94
CA ARG A 241 -20.51 1.23 1.29
C ARG A 241 -20.83 0.94 -0.17
N ALA A 242 -22.07 1.14 -0.61
CA ALA A 242 -22.43 1.01 -2.02
C ALA A 242 -21.78 2.11 -2.88
N SER A 243 -21.61 3.31 -2.32
CA SER A 243 -21.09 4.49 -3.04
C SER A 243 -19.70 4.93 -2.59
N VAL A 244 -19.21 4.45 -1.43
CA VAL A 244 -17.96 4.84 -0.79
C VAL A 244 -17.11 3.62 -0.43
N ASN A 245 -15.87 3.61 -0.94
CA ASN A 245 -14.95 2.48 -0.74
C ASN A 245 -13.99 2.60 0.44
N ASN A 246 -13.67 3.80 0.93
CA ASN A 246 -12.78 3.99 2.07
C ASN A 246 -13.59 4.42 3.31
N LEU A 247 -14.46 3.54 3.82
CA LEU A 247 -15.27 3.81 5.01
C LEU A 247 -14.79 2.98 6.21
N HIS A 248 -14.26 3.67 7.22
CA HIS A 248 -13.84 3.09 8.49
C HIS A 248 -14.83 3.47 9.57
N LYS A 249 -15.22 2.52 10.43
CA LYS A 249 -16.12 2.76 11.55
C LYS A 249 -15.41 2.47 12.87
N PHE A 250 -15.63 3.32 13.88
CA PHE A 250 -15.10 3.17 15.23
C PHE A 250 -16.22 3.40 16.25
N ASP A 251 -16.37 2.46 17.16
CA ASP A 251 -17.21 2.58 18.35
C ASP A 251 -16.44 3.17 19.54
N ASN A 252 -15.12 3.02 19.60
CA ASN A 252 -14.26 3.67 20.57
C ASN A 252 -13.79 5.05 20.09
N LEU A 253 -14.12 6.09 20.88
CA LEU A 253 -13.77 7.47 20.57
C LEU A 253 -12.26 7.72 20.51
N GLN A 254 -11.49 7.15 21.44
CA GLN A 254 -10.05 7.39 21.56
C GLN A 254 -9.27 6.72 20.43
N GLU A 255 -9.70 5.51 20.04
CA GLU A 255 -9.15 4.82 18.86
C GLU A 255 -9.45 5.60 17.58
N GLY A 256 -10.69 6.06 17.41
CA GLY A 256 -11.09 6.88 16.27
C GLY A 256 -10.30 8.19 16.17
N GLU A 257 -10.13 8.91 17.29
CA GLU A 257 -9.33 10.14 17.33
C GLU A 257 -7.86 9.86 16.98
N THR A 258 -7.28 8.80 17.54
CA THR A 258 -5.90 8.40 17.26
C THR A 258 -5.72 8.06 15.78
N TYR A 259 -6.67 7.34 15.19
CA TYR A 259 -6.66 7.02 13.76
C TYR A 259 -6.71 8.29 12.89
N VAL A 260 -7.64 9.21 13.17
CA VAL A 260 -7.77 10.50 12.44
C VAL A 260 -6.48 11.32 12.49
N ARG A 261 -5.81 11.34 13.65
CA ARG A 261 -4.53 12.04 13.82
C ARG A 261 -3.36 11.33 13.12
N SER A 262 -3.42 10.00 12.97
CA SER A 262 -2.37 9.23 12.30
C SER A 262 -2.31 9.49 10.79
N ILE A 263 -3.43 9.90 10.19
CA ILE A 263 -3.55 10.16 8.76
C ILE A 263 -2.88 11.50 8.41
N ARG A 264 -1.85 11.44 7.56
CA ARG A 264 -1.05 12.62 7.19
C ARG A 264 -1.28 13.13 5.78
N ARG A 265 -1.58 12.24 4.83
CA ARG A 265 -1.59 12.57 3.39
C ARG A 265 -2.99 12.58 2.76
N GLU A 266 -3.96 11.93 3.40
CA GLU A 266 -5.32 11.82 2.87
C GLU A 266 -6.25 12.89 3.46
N LYS A 267 -7.21 13.34 2.67
CA LYS A 267 -8.32 14.17 3.16
C LYS A 267 -9.41 13.26 3.72
N ILE A 268 -9.91 13.64 4.88
CA ILE A 268 -10.87 12.87 5.66
C ILE A 268 -12.23 13.57 5.63
N ILE A 269 -13.27 12.78 5.42
CA ILE A 269 -14.65 13.13 5.69
C ILE A 269 -15.06 12.43 6.99
N LEU A 270 -15.51 13.20 7.98
CA LEU A 270 -15.95 12.63 9.25
C LEU A 270 -17.47 12.52 9.28
N ILE A 271 -17.96 11.38 9.73
CA ILE A 271 -19.35 11.18 10.14
C ILE A 271 -19.32 10.95 11.64
N VAL A 272 -19.94 11.83 12.41
CA VAL A 272 -19.97 11.70 13.88
C VAL A 272 -21.40 11.60 14.36
N SER A 273 -21.63 10.79 15.40
CA SER A 273 -22.90 10.82 16.10
C SER A 273 -23.11 12.18 16.77
N GLY A 274 -24.36 12.56 17.03
CA GLY A 274 -24.64 13.80 17.77
C GLY A 274 -23.87 13.89 19.11
N GLY A 275 -23.82 12.79 19.87
CA GLY A 275 -23.12 12.74 21.16
C GLY A 275 -21.60 12.79 21.02
N TYR A 276 -21.02 11.97 20.13
CA TYR A 276 -19.58 11.98 19.88
C TYR A 276 -19.11 13.29 19.26
N GLY A 277 -19.94 13.91 18.41
CA GLY A 277 -19.65 15.18 17.75
C GLY A 277 -19.36 16.31 18.74
N ILE A 278 -20.11 16.39 19.84
CA ILE A 278 -19.89 17.41 20.89
C ILE A 278 -18.49 17.27 21.50
N GLU A 279 -18.02 16.03 21.66
CA GLU A 279 -16.78 15.74 22.35
C GLU A 279 -15.55 15.83 21.43
N ILE A 280 -15.66 15.30 20.20
CA ILE A 280 -14.51 15.13 19.32
C ILE A 280 -14.27 16.30 18.37
N VAL A 281 -15.33 16.92 17.82
CA VAL A 281 -15.19 18.03 16.86
C VAL A 281 -14.30 19.15 17.40
N PRO A 282 -14.45 19.62 18.65
CA PRO A 282 -13.58 20.67 19.19
C PRO A 282 -12.08 20.32 19.13
N ARG A 283 -11.72 19.02 19.21
CA ARG A 283 -10.34 18.54 19.26
C ARG A 283 -9.70 18.32 17.89
N ILE A 284 -10.51 18.05 16.87
CA ILE A 284 -10.02 17.59 15.56
C ILE A 284 -10.45 18.45 14.37
N HIS A 285 -11.41 19.38 14.53
CA HIS A 285 -11.91 20.16 13.39
C HIS A 285 -10.83 21.00 12.70
N ASP A 286 -9.85 21.52 13.44
CA ASP A 286 -8.77 22.34 12.86
C ASP A 286 -7.70 21.54 12.10
N LEU A 287 -7.72 20.21 12.20
CA LEU A 287 -6.75 19.36 11.51
C LEU A 287 -6.83 19.54 9.99
N VAL A 288 -5.67 19.72 9.34
CA VAL A 288 -5.56 20.00 7.90
C VAL A 288 -6.12 18.85 7.05
N GLN A 289 -6.00 17.62 7.54
CA GLN A 289 -6.56 16.43 6.89
C GLN A 289 -8.08 16.37 7.00
N VAL A 290 -8.70 16.95 8.03
CA VAL A 290 -10.16 16.97 8.18
C VAL A 290 -10.73 18.00 7.21
N ASN A 291 -11.46 17.50 6.20
CA ASN A 291 -11.99 18.32 5.12
C ASN A 291 -13.43 18.75 5.40
N CYS A 292 -14.30 17.82 5.78
CA CYS A 292 -15.66 18.13 6.22
C CYS A 292 -16.19 17.14 7.25
N ILE A 293 -17.21 17.56 7.99
CA ILE A 293 -17.84 16.80 9.08
C ILE A 293 -19.36 16.79 8.86
N TYR A 294 -19.95 15.60 8.89
CA TYR A 294 -21.39 15.37 8.97
C TYR A 294 -21.76 14.90 10.36
N VAL A 295 -22.82 15.49 10.93
CA VAL A 295 -23.36 15.05 12.21
C VAL A 295 -24.60 14.22 11.95
N TYR A 296 -24.55 12.91 12.20
CA TYR A 296 -25.68 12.00 12.07
C TYR A 296 -26.34 11.80 13.44
N CYS A 297 -27.59 12.20 13.61
CA CYS A 297 -28.25 12.18 14.92
C CYS A 297 -29.78 12.14 14.84
N SER A 298 -30.43 11.67 15.90
CA SER A 298 -31.89 11.68 16.02
C SER A 298 -32.47 13.06 16.39
N ASP A 299 -31.72 13.93 17.06
CA ASP A 299 -32.18 15.24 17.57
C ASP A 299 -31.44 16.41 16.89
N LYS A 300 -31.94 16.82 15.72
CA LYS A 300 -31.31 17.87 14.91
C LYS A 300 -31.24 19.23 15.61
N ALA A 301 -32.29 19.65 16.31
CA ALA A 301 -32.34 20.97 16.92
C ALA A 301 -31.25 21.14 17.99
N ARG A 302 -31.02 20.10 18.80
CA ARG A 302 -29.95 20.07 19.78
C ARG A 302 -28.57 20.18 19.15
N HIS A 303 -28.32 19.45 18.05
CA HIS A 303 -26.99 19.39 17.44
C HIS A 303 -26.69 20.52 16.46
N GLU A 304 -27.71 21.20 15.92
CA GLU A 304 -27.54 22.41 15.12
C GLU A 304 -27.04 23.63 15.91
N ALA A 305 -27.32 23.67 17.21
CA ALA A 305 -26.95 24.81 18.05
C ALA A 305 -25.41 24.96 18.17
N TRP A 306 -24.69 23.86 18.37
CA TRP A 306 -23.23 23.87 18.49
C TRP A 306 -22.51 23.68 17.16
N SER A 307 -23.14 23.03 16.16
CA SER A 307 -22.48 22.76 14.88
C SER A 307 -22.12 24.03 14.11
N LYS A 308 -22.95 25.09 14.23
CA LYS A 308 -22.72 26.41 13.62
C LYS A 308 -21.42 27.08 14.06
N ASN A 309 -20.84 26.67 15.19
CA ASN A 309 -19.59 27.23 15.69
C ASN A 309 -18.36 26.68 14.94
N TYR A 310 -18.52 25.66 14.10
CA TYR A 310 -17.42 24.99 13.41
C TYR A 310 -17.61 25.04 11.90
N SER A 311 -16.74 25.75 11.19
CA SER A 311 -16.83 26.00 9.75
C SER A 311 -16.77 24.73 8.89
N LYS A 312 -16.15 23.66 9.38
CA LYS A 312 -16.03 22.38 8.68
C LYS A 312 -17.23 21.46 8.87
N ILE A 313 -18.19 21.79 9.75
CA ILE A 313 -19.44 21.04 9.81
C ILE A 313 -20.32 21.48 8.66
N ARG A 314 -20.65 20.51 7.80
CA ARG A 314 -21.43 20.77 6.60
C ARG A 314 -22.92 20.73 6.86
N SER A 315 -23.38 19.69 7.55
CA SER A 315 -24.80 19.51 7.85
C SER A 315 -25.02 18.61 9.06
N VAL A 316 -26.19 18.80 9.69
CA VAL A 316 -26.73 17.93 10.73
C VAL A 316 -27.89 17.14 10.11
N ILE A 317 -27.76 15.83 10.08
CA ILE A 317 -28.58 14.92 9.29
C ILE A 317 -29.30 13.93 10.21
N ILE A 318 -30.60 13.72 9.95
CA ILE A 318 -31.45 12.78 10.71
C ILE A 318 -31.70 11.50 9.93
N LYS A 319 -31.99 11.61 8.63
CA LYS A 319 -32.39 10.48 7.80
C LYS A 319 -31.16 9.87 7.14
N ARG A 320 -31.07 8.54 7.17
CA ARG A 320 -30.05 7.76 6.46
C ARG A 320 -29.90 8.16 4.99
N ASN A 321 -31.01 8.21 4.25
CA ASN A 321 -30.95 8.44 2.80
C ASN A 321 -30.33 9.81 2.48
N ASP A 322 -30.68 10.84 3.26
CA ASP A 322 -30.09 12.18 3.13
C ASP A 322 -28.58 12.19 3.40
N LEU A 323 -28.10 11.36 4.36
CA LEU A 323 -26.67 11.22 4.65
C LEU A 323 -25.94 10.58 3.46
N VAL A 324 -26.45 9.46 2.95
CA VAL A 324 -25.86 8.75 1.82
C VAL A 324 -25.81 9.63 0.58
N GLU A 325 -26.91 10.32 0.28
CA GLU A 325 -27.03 11.21 -0.88
C GLU A 325 -26.06 12.40 -0.78
N GLN A 326 -26.03 13.13 0.34
CA GLN A 326 -25.14 14.28 0.51
C GLN A 326 -23.67 13.89 0.46
N VAL A 327 -23.29 12.82 1.17
CA VAL A 327 -21.90 12.33 1.15
C VAL A 327 -21.49 11.95 -0.27
N THR A 328 -22.36 11.25 -1.00
CA THR A 328 -22.06 10.79 -2.38
C THR A 328 -21.94 11.97 -3.35
N GLU A 329 -22.89 12.91 -3.33
CA GLU A 329 -22.87 14.07 -4.22
C GLU A 329 -21.65 14.96 -3.96
N ASP A 330 -21.29 15.13 -2.69
CA ASP A 330 -20.12 15.92 -2.33
C ASP A 330 -18.81 15.25 -2.72
N GLN A 331 -18.74 13.93 -2.66
CA GLN A 331 -17.60 13.20 -3.19
C GLN A 331 -17.49 13.34 -4.72
N LYS A 332 -18.60 13.36 -5.47
CA LYS A 332 -18.56 13.56 -6.94
C LYS A 332 -17.99 14.93 -7.29
N ILE A 333 -18.52 15.98 -6.65
CA ILE A 333 -18.06 17.35 -6.88
C ILE A 333 -16.57 17.46 -6.56
N ARG A 334 -16.16 16.90 -5.42
CA ARG A 334 -14.76 16.95 -5.00
C ARG A 334 -13.85 16.13 -5.90
N ASN A 335 -14.31 15.00 -6.45
CA ASN A 335 -13.51 14.25 -7.42
C ASN A 335 -13.23 15.09 -8.67
N ILE A 336 -14.15 15.96 -9.08
CA ILE A 336 -13.94 16.86 -10.22
C ILE A 336 -12.95 18.00 -9.86
N THR A 337 -13.00 18.50 -8.62
CA THR A 337 -12.20 19.67 -8.20
C THR A 337 -10.85 19.34 -7.56
N GLU A 338 -10.71 18.15 -6.95
CA GLU A 338 -9.55 17.72 -6.15
C GLU A 338 -8.83 16.49 -6.77
N ASP A 339 -9.19 16.04 -7.98
CA ASP A 339 -8.41 15.05 -8.74
C ASP A 339 -7.14 15.69 -9.31
N VAL A 340 -6.19 15.96 -8.41
CA VAL A 340 -4.89 16.52 -8.74
C VAL A 340 -4.09 15.46 -9.48
N VAL A 341 -3.79 15.74 -10.76
CA VAL A 341 -2.79 14.98 -11.51
C VAL A 341 -1.44 15.20 -10.83
N PRO A 342 -0.79 14.14 -10.30
CA PRO A 342 0.48 14.28 -9.61
C PRO A 342 1.55 14.74 -10.61
N MET A 343 1.93 16.00 -10.53
CA MET A 343 2.91 16.62 -11.42
C MET A 343 4.15 17.00 -10.64
N SER A 344 5.30 16.93 -11.32
CA SER A 344 6.57 17.36 -10.77
C SER A 344 7.22 18.34 -11.73
N ILE A 345 7.57 19.52 -11.22
CA ILE A 345 8.07 20.63 -12.03
C ILE A 345 9.57 20.77 -11.78
N LEU A 346 10.36 20.67 -12.84
CA LEU A 346 11.82 20.78 -12.83
C LEU A 346 12.21 22.10 -13.53
N LYS A 347 12.84 23.01 -12.77
CA LYS A 347 13.33 24.29 -13.31
C LYS A 347 14.59 24.09 -14.15
N ARG A 348 14.72 24.91 -15.21
CA ARG A 348 15.87 24.85 -16.13
C ARG A 348 17.22 25.15 -15.47
N THR A 349 17.26 26.03 -14.47
CA THR A 349 18.50 26.40 -13.75
C THR A 349 19.12 25.21 -12.99
N ALA A 350 18.30 24.24 -12.57
CA ALA A 350 18.74 23.06 -11.85
C ALA A 350 19.53 22.06 -12.74
N VAL A 351 19.46 22.20 -14.06
CA VAL A 351 20.11 21.30 -15.05
C VAL A 351 21.42 21.88 -15.61
N THR A 352 21.88 23.02 -15.10
CA THR A 352 23.12 23.65 -15.59
C THR A 352 24.38 22.92 -15.10
N LYS A 353 25.46 22.96 -15.89
CA LYS A 353 26.76 22.26 -15.65
C LYS A 353 27.44 22.57 -14.30
N GLU A 354 26.93 23.54 -13.54
CA GLU A 354 27.45 23.96 -12.24
C GLU A 354 26.69 23.34 -11.04
N ALA A 355 25.55 22.68 -11.28
CA ALA A 355 24.85 21.93 -10.24
C ALA A 355 25.72 20.73 -9.82
N THR A 356 26.15 20.69 -8.57
CA THR A 356 26.94 19.55 -8.11
C THR A 356 26.06 18.30 -8.06
N ALA A 357 26.65 17.12 -8.19
CA ALA A 357 26.03 15.82 -7.91
C ALA A 357 25.16 15.79 -6.63
N LYS A 358 25.52 16.62 -5.64
CA LYS A 358 24.84 16.78 -4.36
C LYS A 358 23.59 17.67 -4.43
N ASP A 359 23.56 18.63 -5.35
CA ASP A 359 22.42 19.53 -5.56
C ASP A 359 21.32 18.82 -6.37
N ILE A 360 21.73 18.03 -7.38
CA ILE A 360 20.84 17.17 -8.18
C ILE A 360 20.13 16.14 -7.29
N SER A 361 20.85 15.51 -6.35
CA SER A 361 20.26 14.50 -5.45
C SER A 361 19.37 15.08 -4.34
N LYS A 362 19.56 16.35 -3.95
CA LYS A 362 18.85 16.95 -2.80
C LYS A 362 17.51 17.60 -3.16
N GLU A 363 17.39 18.22 -4.35
CA GLU A 363 16.13 18.83 -4.83
C GLU A 363 15.46 18.05 -5.98
N MET A 364 16.25 17.38 -6.83
CA MET A 364 15.76 16.72 -8.06
C MET A 364 15.65 15.19 -7.91
N GLY A 365 16.25 14.64 -6.85
CA GLY A 365 16.43 13.20 -6.65
C GLY A 365 15.12 12.43 -6.62
N SER A 366 14.14 12.83 -5.79
CA SER A 366 12.91 12.05 -5.60
C SER A 366 12.12 11.82 -6.90
N ILE A 367 12.05 12.83 -7.78
CA ILE A 367 11.32 12.78 -9.05
C ILE A 367 12.02 11.83 -10.02
N LEU A 368 13.32 11.97 -10.17
CA LEU A 368 14.08 11.16 -11.11
C LEU A 368 14.26 9.73 -10.61
N TRP A 369 14.38 9.53 -9.30
CA TRP A 369 14.35 8.21 -8.69
C TRP A 369 13.00 7.52 -8.89
N PHE A 370 11.88 8.25 -8.81
CA PHE A 370 10.57 7.71 -9.16
C PHE A 370 10.48 7.34 -10.65
N GLN A 371 11.04 8.15 -11.55
CA GLN A 371 11.13 7.81 -12.98
C GLN A 371 11.93 6.53 -13.23
N LEU A 372 13.06 6.37 -12.55
CA LEU A 372 13.88 5.16 -12.62
C LEU A 372 13.19 3.96 -11.98
N LEU A 373 12.47 4.16 -10.87
CA LEU A 373 11.68 3.12 -10.22
C LEU A 373 10.66 2.55 -11.22
N VAL A 374 9.90 3.43 -11.88
CA VAL A 374 8.93 3.04 -12.90
C VAL A 374 9.60 2.36 -14.07
N ASP A 375 10.71 2.90 -14.59
CA ASP A 375 11.46 2.31 -15.70
C ASP A 375 11.92 0.87 -15.38
N VAL A 376 12.44 0.64 -14.18
CA VAL A 376 12.85 -0.69 -13.72
C VAL A 376 11.63 -1.60 -13.62
N LEU A 377 10.56 -1.16 -12.95
CA LEU A 377 9.33 -1.96 -12.78
C LEU A 377 8.74 -2.41 -14.11
N LEU A 378 8.73 -1.53 -15.12
CA LEU A 378 8.17 -1.84 -16.44
C LEU A 378 9.02 -2.86 -17.23
N ARG A 379 10.34 -2.90 -16.98
CA ARG A 379 11.29 -3.81 -17.64
C ARG A 379 11.51 -5.13 -16.90
N MET A 380 11.08 -5.23 -15.65
CA MET A 380 11.15 -6.48 -14.90
C MET A 380 10.26 -7.55 -15.52
N THR A 381 10.73 -8.80 -15.51
CA THR A 381 9.89 -9.94 -15.85
C THR A 381 8.99 -10.29 -14.66
N HIS A 382 7.75 -10.66 -14.93
CA HIS A 382 6.76 -10.99 -13.90
C HIS A 382 6.33 -12.44 -14.01
N SER A 383 6.24 -13.14 -12.88
CA SER A 383 5.64 -14.47 -12.79
C SER A 383 4.12 -14.38 -12.56
N ASP A 384 3.41 -15.51 -12.72
CA ASP A 384 1.98 -15.61 -12.38
C ASP A 384 1.67 -15.24 -10.92
N ASP A 385 2.68 -15.28 -10.02
CA ASP A 385 2.55 -14.81 -8.64
C ASP A 385 2.23 -13.31 -8.54
N ALA A 386 2.68 -12.50 -9.50
CA ALA A 386 2.42 -11.06 -9.49
C ALA A 386 0.93 -10.76 -9.66
N LYS A 387 0.23 -11.51 -10.53
CA LYS A 387 -1.22 -11.40 -10.69
C LYS A 387 -1.94 -11.80 -9.40
N ARG A 388 -1.52 -12.89 -8.75
CA ARG A 388 -2.07 -13.32 -7.45
C ARG A 388 -1.85 -12.28 -6.35
N GLU A 389 -0.67 -11.68 -6.26
CA GLU A 389 -0.34 -10.63 -5.30
C GLU A 389 -1.22 -9.38 -5.51
N LEU A 390 -1.44 -9.00 -6.78
CA LEU A 390 -2.38 -7.95 -7.13
C LEU A 390 -3.80 -8.30 -6.69
N MET A 391 -4.30 -9.50 -7.02
CA MET A 391 -5.66 -9.91 -6.64
C MET A 391 -5.84 -9.91 -5.12
N LYS A 392 -4.88 -10.45 -4.37
CA LYS A 392 -4.90 -10.45 -2.89
C LYS A 392 -4.99 -9.03 -2.33
N THR A 393 -4.18 -8.12 -2.85
CA THR A 393 -4.14 -6.73 -2.39
C THR A 393 -5.39 -5.96 -2.80
N TRP A 394 -5.85 -6.17 -4.04
CA TRP A 394 -7.05 -5.54 -4.58
C TRP A 394 -8.29 -6.02 -3.82
N CYS A 395 -8.54 -7.32 -3.66
CA CYS A 395 -9.67 -7.86 -2.90
C CYS A 395 -9.72 -7.33 -1.46
N LYS A 396 -8.58 -7.24 -0.78
CA LYS A 396 -8.49 -6.74 0.60
C LYS A 396 -9.06 -5.33 0.77
N ASN A 397 -8.90 -4.48 -0.25
CA ASN A 397 -9.38 -3.09 -0.20
C ASN A 397 -10.90 -2.96 -0.40
N TYR A 398 -11.60 -4.01 -0.86
CA TYR A 398 -13.03 -3.98 -1.21
C TYR A 398 -13.86 -5.02 -0.46
N VAL A 399 -13.36 -5.50 0.67
CA VAL A 399 -14.14 -6.39 1.56
C VAL A 399 -15.45 -5.69 1.94
N GLY A 400 -16.58 -6.29 1.58
CA GLY A 400 -17.92 -5.74 1.80
C GLY A 400 -18.52 -4.94 0.63
N ASN A 401 -17.80 -4.75 -0.48
CA ASN A 401 -18.36 -4.18 -1.71
C ASN A 401 -18.57 -5.27 -2.77
N SER A 402 -19.77 -5.84 -2.82
CA SER A 402 -20.11 -6.97 -3.70
C SER A 402 -19.95 -6.65 -5.19
N SER A 403 -20.23 -5.40 -5.60
CA SER A 403 -20.15 -4.96 -6.99
C SER A 403 -18.71 -4.91 -7.48
N GLU A 404 -17.80 -4.34 -6.68
CA GLU A 404 -16.38 -4.29 -7.02
C GLU A 404 -15.74 -5.68 -6.96
N LEU A 405 -16.09 -6.49 -5.95
CA LEU A 405 -15.61 -7.87 -5.87
C LEU A 405 -16.01 -8.69 -7.11
N HIS A 406 -17.18 -8.44 -7.69
CA HIS A 406 -17.56 -9.06 -8.97
C HIS A 406 -16.66 -8.62 -10.13
N ILE A 407 -16.33 -7.32 -10.23
CA ILE A 407 -15.40 -6.80 -11.25
C ILE A 407 -14.01 -7.41 -11.08
N ILE A 408 -13.53 -7.55 -9.84
CA ILE A 408 -12.24 -8.18 -9.54
C ILE A 408 -12.22 -9.64 -9.98
N LYS A 409 -13.27 -10.41 -9.67
CA LYS A 409 -13.41 -11.80 -10.14
C LYS A 409 -13.44 -11.88 -11.67
N GLN A 410 -14.15 -10.96 -12.33
CA GLN A 410 -14.18 -10.90 -13.79
C GLN A 410 -12.79 -10.60 -14.36
N PHE A 411 -12.04 -9.66 -13.76
CA PHE A 411 -10.65 -9.40 -14.14
C PHE A 411 -9.80 -10.65 -13.97
N GLU A 412 -9.90 -11.35 -12.84
CA GLU A 412 -9.10 -12.55 -12.59
C GLU A 412 -9.28 -13.63 -13.67
N HIS A 413 -10.52 -13.86 -14.13
CA HIS A 413 -10.85 -14.93 -15.07
C HIS A 413 -10.73 -14.52 -16.55
N GLU A 414 -11.14 -13.29 -16.89
CA GLU A 414 -11.28 -12.85 -18.28
C GLU A 414 -10.13 -11.99 -18.77
N TYR A 415 -9.24 -11.55 -17.88
CA TYR A 415 -8.12 -10.68 -18.26
C TYR A 415 -7.17 -11.36 -19.24
N LYS A 416 -6.84 -10.61 -20.29
CA LYS A 416 -5.85 -10.96 -21.31
C LYS A 416 -4.95 -9.75 -21.55
N ARG A 417 -3.69 -9.98 -21.87
CA ARG A 417 -2.67 -8.95 -22.11
C ARG A 417 -3.11 -7.93 -23.17
N GLU A 418 -3.84 -8.36 -24.20
CA GLU A 418 -4.34 -7.49 -25.27
C GLU A 418 -5.52 -6.60 -24.84
N LYS A 419 -6.05 -6.79 -23.63
CA LYS A 419 -7.13 -5.98 -23.06
C LYS A 419 -6.66 -5.08 -21.91
N ALA A 420 -5.35 -4.88 -21.72
CA ALA A 420 -4.84 -4.05 -20.64
C ALA A 420 -5.40 -2.62 -20.67
N VAL A 421 -5.40 -1.95 -21.83
CA VAL A 421 -5.98 -0.60 -22.04
C VAL A 421 -7.49 -0.61 -21.79
N TRP A 422 -8.21 -1.64 -22.24
CA TRP A 422 -9.65 -1.78 -22.02
C TRP A 422 -9.97 -1.87 -20.52
N TRP A 423 -9.23 -2.69 -19.78
CA TRP A 423 -9.39 -2.84 -18.33
C TRP A 423 -8.97 -1.58 -17.58
N TYR A 424 -7.93 -0.89 -18.03
CA TYR A 424 -7.50 0.38 -17.45
C TYR A 424 -8.56 1.48 -17.62
N THR A 425 -9.24 1.52 -18.77
CA THR A 425 -10.25 2.55 -19.08
C THR A 425 -11.66 2.18 -18.64
N ARG A 426 -11.89 0.94 -18.23
CA ARG A 426 -13.17 0.48 -17.69
C ARG A 426 -13.47 1.16 -16.38
N GLU A 427 -14.72 1.61 -16.21
CA GLU A 427 -15.24 2.07 -14.93
C GLU A 427 -15.14 0.93 -13.91
N SER A 428 -14.12 1.00 -13.07
CA SER A 428 -13.75 -0.02 -12.11
C SER A 428 -12.85 0.56 -11.02
N SER A 429 -12.70 -0.17 -9.92
CA SER A 429 -11.69 0.12 -8.91
C SER A 429 -10.24 0.02 -9.42
N LEU A 430 -9.98 -0.74 -10.50
CA LEU A 430 -8.62 -0.93 -11.02
C LEU A 430 -7.96 0.41 -11.39
N TYR A 431 -8.65 1.23 -12.18
CA TYR A 431 -8.20 2.56 -12.59
C TYR A 431 -7.95 3.45 -11.37
N ARG A 432 -8.89 3.46 -10.42
CA ARG A 432 -8.89 4.37 -9.28
C ARG A 432 -7.77 4.05 -8.30
N ILE A 433 -7.61 2.77 -7.93
CA ILE A 433 -6.51 2.33 -7.06
C ILE A 433 -5.17 2.60 -7.70
N LEU A 434 -5.01 2.29 -8.98
CA LEU A 434 -3.74 2.48 -9.66
C LEU A 434 -3.37 3.96 -9.69
N ASN A 435 -4.29 4.83 -10.07
CA ASN A 435 -4.02 6.27 -10.10
C ASN A 435 -3.86 6.88 -8.69
N LYS A 436 -4.58 6.38 -7.68
CA LYS A 436 -4.33 6.73 -6.27
C LYS A 436 -2.92 6.32 -5.84
N ALA A 437 -2.54 5.08 -6.10
CA ALA A 437 -1.22 4.56 -5.76
C ALA A 437 -0.08 5.36 -6.43
N LEU A 438 -0.27 5.75 -7.68
CA LEU A 438 0.68 6.60 -8.42
C LEU A 438 0.76 8.01 -7.84
N ARG A 439 -0.39 8.63 -7.51
CA ARG A 439 -0.47 9.96 -6.89
C ARG A 439 0.19 10.01 -5.51
N GLU A 440 -0.01 8.97 -4.71
CA GLU A 440 0.54 8.85 -3.36
C GLU A 440 1.97 8.29 -3.35
N GLN A 441 2.48 7.87 -4.52
CA GLN A 441 3.72 7.11 -4.66
C GLN A 441 3.76 5.90 -3.71
N SER A 442 2.63 5.19 -3.61
CA SER A 442 2.49 3.98 -2.81
C SER A 442 3.24 2.83 -3.50
N ILE A 443 4.54 2.73 -3.21
CA ILE A 443 5.45 1.75 -3.79
C ILE A 443 4.92 0.31 -3.66
N ASP A 444 4.33 -0.06 -2.52
CA ASP A 444 3.79 -1.42 -2.31
C ASP A 444 2.65 -1.72 -3.29
N MET A 445 1.74 -0.74 -3.49
CA MET A 445 0.65 -0.86 -4.44
C MET A 445 1.18 -0.83 -5.88
N ILE A 446 2.06 0.11 -6.22
CA ILE A 446 2.68 0.18 -7.56
C ILE A 446 3.40 -1.13 -7.88
N PHE A 447 4.11 -1.71 -6.91
CA PHE A 447 4.75 -3.02 -7.05
C PHE A 447 3.73 -4.15 -7.23
N ALA A 448 2.62 -4.15 -6.49
CA ALA A 448 1.54 -5.13 -6.72
C ALA A 448 0.96 -5.02 -8.14
N PHE A 449 0.85 -3.80 -8.68
CA PHE A 449 0.36 -3.53 -10.04
C PHE A 449 1.41 -3.78 -11.15
N ARG A 450 2.64 -4.16 -10.82
CA ARG A 450 3.76 -4.26 -11.78
C ARG A 450 3.44 -5.06 -13.04
N PHE A 451 2.77 -6.20 -12.90
CA PHE A 451 2.35 -7.04 -14.01
C PHE A 451 1.43 -6.29 -14.96
N PHE A 452 0.36 -5.70 -14.42
CA PHE A 452 -0.62 -4.95 -15.20
C PHE A 452 0.00 -3.69 -15.82
N LEU A 453 0.89 -3.00 -15.11
CA LEU A 453 1.63 -1.85 -15.62
C LEU A 453 2.52 -2.20 -16.81
N THR A 454 3.26 -3.32 -16.74
CA THR A 454 4.09 -3.80 -17.85
C THR A 454 3.24 -4.15 -19.06
N GLU A 455 2.15 -4.89 -18.89
CA GLU A 455 1.30 -5.27 -20.02
C GLU A 455 0.57 -4.07 -20.65
N LEU A 456 0.14 -3.10 -19.83
CA LEU A 456 -0.41 -1.83 -20.30
C LEU A 456 0.65 -1.04 -21.09
N PHE A 457 1.89 -0.97 -20.58
CA PHE A 457 3.00 -0.33 -21.29
C PHE A 457 3.28 -1.01 -22.63
N GLU A 458 3.27 -2.34 -22.68
CA GLU A 458 3.52 -3.08 -23.90
C GLU A 458 2.44 -2.87 -24.94
N GLN A 459 1.16 -2.90 -24.54
CA GLN A 459 0.04 -2.63 -25.44
C GLN A 459 0.12 -1.20 -26.01
N VAL A 460 0.33 -0.20 -25.16
CA VAL A 460 0.49 1.20 -25.62
C VAL A 460 1.74 1.34 -26.50
N SER A 461 2.84 0.66 -26.18
CA SER A 461 4.05 0.64 -27.00
C SER A 461 3.84 0.03 -28.38
N GLN A 462 3.02 -1.02 -28.51
CA GLN A 462 2.68 -1.62 -29.79
C GLN A 462 1.90 -0.64 -30.68
N LEU A 463 0.91 0.04 -30.10
CA LEU A 463 0.11 1.06 -30.79
C LEU A 463 0.94 2.29 -31.16
N TYR A 464 1.84 2.71 -30.27
CA TYR A 464 2.77 3.80 -30.52
C TYR A 464 3.66 3.53 -31.74
N ARG A 465 4.22 2.31 -31.83
CA ARG A 465 5.06 1.90 -32.98
C ARG A 465 4.26 1.90 -34.28
N SER A 466 3.02 1.42 -34.27
CA SER A 466 2.18 1.43 -35.47
C SER A 466 1.81 2.86 -35.91
N MET A 467 1.57 3.78 -34.97
CA MET A 467 1.32 5.19 -35.25
C MET A 467 2.55 5.88 -35.86
N LYS A 468 3.75 5.68 -35.29
CA LYS A 468 5.01 6.27 -35.82
C LYS A 468 5.32 5.90 -37.26
N ILE A 469 4.94 4.70 -37.68
CA ILE A 469 5.16 4.22 -39.04
C ILE A 469 4.24 4.96 -40.03
N ASN A 470 3.03 5.32 -39.59
CA ASN A 470 1.95 5.79 -40.46
C ASN A 470 1.69 7.30 -40.41
N ASP A 471 1.99 7.97 -39.29
CA ASP A 471 1.71 9.40 -39.09
C ASP A 471 2.99 10.20 -38.83
N LYS A 472 3.25 11.19 -39.69
CA LYS A 472 4.43 12.06 -39.60
C LYS A 472 4.07 13.51 -39.26
N ASN A 473 2.78 13.80 -39.07
CA ASN A 473 2.33 15.14 -38.75
C ASN A 473 2.47 15.43 -37.26
N ILE A 474 2.62 16.70 -36.92
CA ILE A 474 2.57 17.14 -35.52
C ILE A 474 1.16 16.86 -34.99
N ILE A 475 1.09 16.20 -33.84
CA ILE A 475 -0.18 15.86 -33.18
C ILE A 475 -0.41 16.87 -32.06
N HIS A 476 -1.62 17.43 -32.01
CA HIS A 476 -2.05 18.29 -30.91
C HIS A 476 -3.10 17.58 -30.06
N VAL A 477 -2.92 17.63 -28.74
CA VAL A 477 -3.85 17.06 -27.76
C VAL A 477 -4.07 18.03 -26.61
N TYR A 478 -5.21 17.87 -25.94
CA TYR A 478 -5.72 18.85 -24.99
C TYR A 478 -6.26 18.17 -23.73
N ARG A 479 -6.04 18.78 -22.57
CA ARG A 479 -6.66 18.36 -21.31
C ARG A 479 -7.06 19.58 -20.49
N GLY A 480 -8.35 19.68 -20.18
CA GLY A 480 -8.85 20.66 -19.24
C GLY A 480 -8.87 20.08 -17.83
N GLN A 481 -8.53 20.87 -16.82
CA GLN A 481 -8.65 20.49 -15.41
C GLN A 481 -8.59 21.73 -14.50
N VAL A 482 -8.70 21.51 -13.19
CA VAL A 482 -8.46 22.52 -12.17
C VAL A 482 -7.17 22.19 -11.42
N ILE A 483 -6.39 23.21 -11.07
CA ILE A 483 -5.19 23.07 -10.24
C ILE A 483 -5.15 24.17 -9.17
N ALA A 484 -4.28 24.02 -8.19
CA ALA A 484 -4.04 25.04 -7.18
C ALA A 484 -3.34 26.27 -7.81
N LYS A 485 -3.63 27.47 -7.29
CA LYS A 485 -2.98 28.71 -7.75
C LYS A 485 -1.47 28.64 -7.56
N GLU A 486 -1.03 28.09 -6.45
CA GLU A 486 0.39 27.93 -6.10
C GLU A 486 1.11 27.02 -7.11
N GLU A 487 0.44 25.94 -7.56
CA GLU A 487 0.98 25.05 -8.60
C GLU A 487 1.10 25.78 -9.95
N LEU A 488 0.12 26.60 -10.32
CA LEU A 488 0.17 27.41 -11.54
C LEU A 488 1.31 28.43 -11.49
N GLU A 489 1.48 29.12 -10.36
CA GLU A 489 2.60 30.05 -10.13
C GLU A 489 3.95 29.34 -10.22
N GLN A 490 4.05 28.13 -9.68
CA GLN A 490 5.25 27.31 -9.80
C GLN A 490 5.54 26.96 -11.27
N MET A 491 4.53 26.60 -12.06
CA MET A 491 4.68 26.35 -13.50
C MET A 491 5.11 27.62 -14.27
N GLN A 492 4.53 28.78 -13.94
CA GLN A 492 4.91 30.07 -14.54
C GLN A 492 6.38 30.40 -14.25
N SER A 493 6.86 30.16 -13.03
CA SER A 493 8.27 30.34 -12.67
C SER A 493 9.23 29.33 -13.31
N SER A 494 8.69 28.32 -14.01
CA SER A 494 9.45 27.19 -14.56
C SER A 494 9.31 27.06 -16.08
N ILE A 495 8.85 28.12 -16.77
CA ILE A 495 8.79 28.15 -18.25
C ILE A 495 10.18 27.82 -18.84
N GLY A 496 10.20 26.95 -19.85
CA GLY A 496 11.40 26.38 -20.45
C GLY A 496 11.98 25.16 -19.71
N GLY A 497 11.50 24.88 -18.49
CA GLY A 497 11.79 23.68 -17.72
C GLY A 497 10.87 22.50 -18.08
N PHE A 498 10.89 21.46 -17.25
CA PHE A 498 10.19 20.21 -17.48
C PHE A 498 9.04 19.98 -16.49
N ILE A 499 7.98 19.34 -16.95
CA ILE A 499 6.92 18.74 -16.13
C ILE A 499 6.97 17.24 -16.36
N SER A 500 7.10 16.48 -15.28
CA SER A 500 6.86 15.05 -15.28
C SER A 500 5.46 14.78 -14.73
N ILE A 501 4.71 13.93 -15.44
CA ILE A 501 3.41 13.46 -14.98
C ILE A 501 3.61 12.07 -14.38
N ASN A 502 3.41 11.98 -13.06
CA ASN A 502 3.65 10.77 -12.28
C ASN A 502 2.41 9.87 -12.24
N SER A 503 1.57 9.95 -13.26
CA SER A 503 0.43 9.06 -13.50
C SER A 503 0.33 8.77 -15.00
N PHE A 504 -0.63 7.93 -15.39
CA PHE A 504 -1.10 7.95 -16.76
C PHE A 504 -1.74 9.30 -17.07
N PHE A 505 -1.55 9.79 -18.30
CA PHE A 505 -2.09 11.07 -18.69
C PHE A 505 -3.01 10.92 -19.89
N SER A 506 -4.30 11.07 -19.63
CA SER A 506 -5.37 11.01 -20.63
C SER A 506 -5.61 12.40 -21.22
N THR A 507 -5.70 12.48 -22.54
CA THR A 507 -5.91 13.74 -23.27
C THR A 507 -6.86 13.55 -24.44
N SER A 508 -7.56 14.61 -24.83
CA SER A 508 -8.48 14.59 -25.98
C SER A 508 -7.82 15.18 -27.22
N ARG A 509 -8.20 14.69 -28.40
CA ARG A 509 -7.92 15.37 -29.67
C ARG A 509 -8.81 16.60 -29.93
N SER A 510 -9.83 16.83 -29.10
CA SER A 510 -10.76 17.97 -29.24
C SER A 510 -10.49 19.03 -28.15
N GLU A 511 -10.01 20.19 -28.57
CA GLU A 511 -9.80 21.33 -27.68
C GLU A 511 -11.13 21.78 -27.04
N THR A 512 -12.22 21.84 -27.82
CA THR A 512 -13.53 22.25 -27.33
C THR A 512 -14.05 21.33 -26.21
N LYS A 513 -13.89 20.00 -26.35
CA LYS A 513 -14.26 19.05 -25.30
C LYS A 513 -13.43 19.28 -24.03
N ALA A 514 -12.12 19.45 -24.17
CA ALA A 514 -11.23 19.71 -23.05
C ALA A 514 -11.57 21.01 -22.30
N ARG A 515 -11.89 22.09 -23.04
CA ARG A 515 -12.35 23.36 -22.45
C ARG A 515 -13.65 23.20 -21.68
N ASN A 516 -14.62 22.50 -22.25
CA ASN A 516 -15.90 22.24 -21.58
C ASN A 516 -15.71 21.44 -20.29
N PHE A 517 -14.80 20.46 -20.30
CA PHE A 517 -14.46 19.69 -19.10
C PHE A 517 -13.88 20.57 -17.99
N ALA A 518 -12.92 21.46 -18.29
CA ALA A 518 -12.38 22.40 -17.29
C ALA A 518 -13.46 23.33 -16.69
N LYS A 519 -14.46 23.71 -17.48
CA LYS A 519 -15.54 24.62 -17.05
C LYS A 519 -16.57 23.97 -16.12
N GLN A 520 -16.70 22.64 -16.14
CA GLN A 520 -17.64 21.92 -15.27
C GLN A 520 -17.27 22.02 -13.78
N ALA A 521 -15.99 22.21 -13.47
CA ALA A 521 -15.51 22.31 -12.10
C ALA A 521 -15.90 23.66 -11.46
N LYS A 522 -16.45 23.61 -10.24
CA LYS A 522 -16.62 24.79 -9.38
C LYS A 522 -15.24 25.22 -8.89
N ILE A 523 -14.88 26.49 -9.08
CA ILE A 523 -13.63 27.04 -8.59
C ILE A 523 -13.84 27.78 -7.27
N THR A 524 -12.88 27.62 -6.36
CA THR A 524 -12.74 28.45 -5.16
C THR A 524 -11.67 29.52 -5.40
N GLU A 525 -11.49 30.44 -4.45
CA GLU A 525 -10.44 31.47 -4.54
C GLU A 525 -9.03 30.89 -4.64
N SER A 526 -8.78 29.67 -4.18
CA SER A 526 -7.46 29.00 -4.21
C SER A 526 -7.21 28.16 -5.47
N LEU A 527 -8.20 28.05 -6.36
CA LEU A 527 -8.15 27.15 -7.52
C LEU A 527 -8.20 27.95 -8.84
N ARG A 528 -7.61 27.38 -9.90
CA ARG A 528 -7.65 27.93 -11.26
C ARG A 528 -7.99 26.84 -12.27
N ARG A 529 -8.84 27.18 -13.24
CA ARG A 529 -9.09 26.34 -14.41
C ARG A 529 -7.92 26.48 -15.37
N ILE A 530 -7.44 25.36 -15.88
CA ILE A 530 -6.35 25.32 -16.82
C ILE A 530 -6.69 24.46 -18.03
N LEU A 531 -6.02 24.75 -19.14
CA LEU A 531 -6.02 23.93 -20.34
C LEU A 531 -4.58 23.60 -20.72
N PHE A 532 -4.20 22.33 -20.61
CA PHE A 532 -2.99 21.83 -21.23
C PHE A 532 -3.20 21.71 -22.73
N ARG A 533 -2.32 22.35 -23.49
CA ARG A 533 -2.20 22.20 -24.95
C ARG A 533 -0.83 21.58 -25.24
N ILE A 534 -0.84 20.35 -25.72
CA ILE A 534 0.35 19.53 -25.86
C ILE A 534 0.63 19.31 -27.33
N GLU A 535 1.87 19.61 -27.73
CA GLU A 535 2.41 19.31 -29.04
C GLU A 535 3.25 18.04 -28.98
N ILE A 536 3.03 17.15 -29.95
CA ILE A 536 3.74 15.88 -30.06
C ILE A 536 4.34 15.78 -31.45
N ASP A 537 5.66 15.62 -31.52
CA ASP A 537 6.36 15.27 -32.76
C ASP A 537 6.58 13.75 -32.82
N PRO A 538 5.80 12.99 -33.61
CA PRO A 538 5.94 11.55 -33.68
C PRO A 538 7.25 11.10 -34.32
N ARG A 539 8.06 12.01 -34.90
CA ARG A 539 9.35 11.68 -35.50
C ARG A 539 10.45 11.52 -34.46
N LEU A 540 10.29 12.11 -33.28
CA LEU A 540 11.28 12.04 -32.20
C LEU A 540 11.13 10.72 -31.41
N PRO A 541 12.22 10.11 -30.90
CA PRO A 541 12.11 9.04 -29.92
C PRO A 541 11.57 9.64 -28.63
N THR A 542 10.41 9.18 -28.17
CA THR A 542 9.73 9.67 -26.96
C THR A 542 9.25 8.46 -26.16
N LYS A 543 8.88 8.68 -24.90
CA LYS A 543 8.09 7.67 -24.18
C LYS A 543 6.80 7.34 -24.97
N PRO A 544 6.32 6.10 -24.88
CA PRO A 544 5.13 5.68 -25.63
C PRO A 544 3.87 6.45 -25.25
N PHE A 545 3.05 6.71 -26.26
CA PHE A 545 1.68 7.18 -26.14
C PHE A 545 0.86 6.55 -27.26
N ALA A 546 -0.45 6.42 -27.09
CA ALA A 546 -1.30 5.83 -28.12
C ALA A 546 -2.65 6.52 -28.21
N ASP A 547 -3.21 6.54 -29.42
CA ASP A 547 -4.64 6.71 -29.61
C ASP A 547 -5.32 5.42 -29.20
N ILE A 548 -6.23 5.52 -28.25
CA ILE A 548 -6.93 4.37 -27.68
C ILE A 548 -8.40 4.30 -28.12
N GLU A 549 -8.80 5.12 -29.12
CA GLU A 549 -10.09 5.00 -29.79
C GLU A 549 -10.29 3.56 -30.29
N GLY A 550 -11.46 2.98 -29.99
CA GLY A 550 -11.82 1.61 -30.40
C GLY A 550 -11.22 0.46 -29.59
N ILE A 551 -10.24 0.70 -28.70
CA ILE A 551 -9.68 -0.34 -27.81
C ILE A 551 -9.92 -0.06 -26.32
N SER A 552 -10.21 1.18 -25.97
CA SER A 552 -10.66 1.52 -24.62
C SER A 552 -12.03 0.91 -24.33
N PHE A 553 -12.44 0.94 -23.06
CA PHE A 553 -13.80 0.61 -22.66
C PHE A 553 -14.84 1.53 -23.31
N TYR A 554 -14.42 2.74 -23.70
CA TYR A 554 -15.23 3.75 -24.37
C TYR A 554 -14.83 3.87 -25.86
N PRO A 555 -15.30 2.95 -26.73
CA PRO A 555 -14.78 2.82 -28.10
C PRO A 555 -14.96 4.07 -28.97
N ASN A 556 -15.86 4.98 -28.60
CA ASN A 556 -16.17 6.21 -29.33
C ASN A 556 -15.42 7.44 -28.81
N GLU A 557 -14.59 7.29 -27.77
CA GLU A 557 -13.82 8.39 -27.20
C GLU A 557 -12.46 8.50 -27.87
N ARG A 558 -12.23 9.65 -28.52
CA ARG A 558 -10.95 10.02 -29.10
C ARG A 558 -9.99 10.52 -28.03
N GLU A 559 -9.29 9.57 -27.46
CA GLU A 559 -8.38 9.76 -26.34
C GLU A 559 -6.96 9.35 -26.72
N ILE A 560 -6.00 10.23 -26.42
CA ILE A 560 -4.58 9.90 -26.43
C ILE A 560 -4.14 9.65 -24.99
N LEU A 561 -3.65 8.43 -24.73
CA LEU A 561 -3.11 8.00 -23.46
C LEU A 561 -1.58 8.04 -23.50
N PHE A 562 -0.98 8.87 -22.65
CA PHE A 562 0.46 8.86 -22.43
C PHE A 562 0.83 7.88 -21.33
N MET A 563 1.93 7.14 -21.54
CA MET A 563 2.47 6.26 -20.52
C MET A 563 3.04 7.02 -19.32
N LEU A 564 3.04 6.33 -18.18
CA LEU A 564 3.62 6.81 -16.93
C LEU A 564 5.05 7.31 -17.14
N GLY A 565 5.31 8.51 -16.61
CA GLY A 565 6.62 9.12 -16.67
C GLY A 565 6.98 9.75 -18.01
N SER A 566 6.00 10.03 -18.85
CA SER A 566 6.17 11.02 -19.91
C SER A 566 6.57 12.37 -19.32
N ILE A 567 7.56 12.98 -19.96
CA ILE A 567 8.12 14.27 -19.57
C ILE A 567 7.77 15.28 -20.66
N PHE A 568 7.38 16.48 -20.25
CA PHE A 568 6.96 17.55 -21.14
C PHE A 568 7.75 18.81 -20.84
N ARG A 569 8.04 19.61 -21.87
CA ARG A 569 8.66 20.94 -21.71
C ARG A 569 7.58 22.01 -21.66
N ILE A 570 7.65 22.92 -20.69
CA ILE A 570 6.72 24.07 -20.63
C ILE A 570 7.20 25.12 -21.63
N ASN A 571 6.42 25.39 -22.67
CA ASN A 571 6.82 26.36 -23.70
C ASN A 571 6.33 27.77 -23.37
N LYS A 572 5.05 27.89 -22.98
CA LYS A 572 4.40 29.18 -22.73
C LYS A 572 3.15 29.00 -21.89
N ILE A 573 2.93 29.89 -20.92
CA ILE A 573 1.67 30.00 -20.17
C ILE A 573 1.07 31.39 -20.43
N HIS A 574 -0.24 31.45 -20.64
CA HIS A 574 -0.98 32.70 -20.81
C HIS A 574 -2.44 32.50 -20.42
N ASP A 575 -3.14 33.58 -20.05
CA ASP A 575 -4.55 33.54 -19.71
C ASP A 575 -5.44 33.76 -20.94
N ASP A 576 -6.61 33.15 -20.91
CA ASP A 576 -7.72 33.32 -21.85
C ASP A 576 -8.93 33.87 -21.08
N ASP A 577 -9.04 35.20 -21.09
CA ASP A 577 -10.03 35.95 -20.33
C ASP A 577 -11.48 35.61 -20.72
N LYS A 578 -11.71 35.10 -21.93
CA LYS A 578 -13.06 34.74 -22.39
C LYS A 578 -13.63 33.53 -21.67
N ASP A 579 -12.75 32.59 -21.33
CA ASP A 579 -13.12 31.31 -20.73
C ASP A 579 -12.70 31.20 -19.26
N GLU A 580 -12.08 32.24 -18.69
CA GLU A 580 -11.45 32.23 -17.36
C GLU A 580 -10.47 31.05 -17.20
N LEU A 581 -9.69 30.77 -18.25
CA LEU A 581 -8.75 29.65 -18.32
C LEU A 581 -7.31 30.14 -18.42
N SER A 582 -6.39 29.47 -17.72
CA SER A 582 -4.95 29.61 -18.01
C SER A 582 -4.51 28.50 -18.98
N ILE A 583 -4.01 28.88 -20.16
CA ILE A 583 -3.55 27.95 -21.19
C ILE A 583 -2.06 27.67 -21.04
N ILE A 584 -1.72 26.40 -20.85
CA ILE A 584 -0.36 25.90 -20.67
C ILE A 584 0.04 25.16 -21.96
N ASN A 585 0.90 25.79 -22.76
CA ASN A 585 1.47 25.17 -23.96
C ASN A 585 2.72 24.38 -23.59
N MET A 586 2.75 23.12 -23.98
CA MET A 586 3.86 22.21 -23.69
C MET A 586 4.14 21.27 -24.86
N SER A 587 5.34 20.69 -24.89
CA SER A 587 5.74 19.70 -25.89
C SER A 587 6.19 18.42 -25.22
N LEU A 588 5.85 17.25 -25.78
CA LEU A 588 6.39 15.98 -25.32
C LEU A 588 7.90 15.94 -25.58
N CYS A 589 8.69 15.65 -24.53
CA CYS A 589 10.14 15.58 -24.66
C CYS A 589 10.61 14.30 -25.34
N SER A 590 11.71 14.42 -26.08
CA SER A 590 12.42 13.28 -26.64
C SER A 590 13.24 12.56 -25.57
N GLU A 591 13.41 11.24 -25.71
CA GLU A 591 14.37 10.45 -24.93
C GLU A 591 15.83 10.86 -25.22
N ASP A 592 16.09 11.48 -26.39
CA ASP A 592 17.38 12.05 -26.75
C ASP A 592 17.53 13.52 -26.36
N ASP A 593 16.59 14.09 -25.58
CA ASP A 593 16.75 15.43 -25.02
C ASP A 593 18.05 15.48 -24.19
N PHE A 594 18.98 16.34 -24.61
CA PHE A 594 20.33 16.41 -24.05
C PHE A 594 20.33 16.63 -22.54
N GLU A 595 19.46 17.51 -22.04
CA GLU A 595 19.35 17.86 -20.61
C GLU A 595 18.85 16.65 -19.78
N LEU A 596 17.88 15.89 -20.30
CA LEU A 596 17.36 14.69 -19.63
C LEU A 596 18.33 13.51 -19.72
N LYS A 597 19.01 13.34 -20.85
CA LYS A 597 19.92 12.21 -21.11
C LYS A 597 21.12 12.24 -20.17
N GLU A 598 21.73 13.40 -19.96
CA GLU A 598 22.85 13.58 -19.03
C GLU A 598 22.43 13.24 -17.59
N LEU A 599 21.24 13.68 -17.20
CA LEU A 599 20.67 13.46 -15.88
C LEU A 599 20.35 11.98 -15.61
N PHE A 600 19.70 11.28 -16.55
CA PHE A 600 19.45 9.85 -16.43
C PHE A 600 20.73 9.02 -16.47
N ALA A 601 21.71 9.39 -17.31
CA ALA A 601 23.00 8.71 -17.36
C ALA A 601 23.76 8.82 -16.03
N TYR A 602 23.71 10.00 -15.39
CA TYR A 602 24.29 10.23 -14.07
C TYR A 602 23.66 9.30 -13.01
N LEU A 603 22.33 9.22 -12.95
CA LEU A 603 21.63 8.41 -11.94
C LEU A 603 21.79 6.90 -12.17
N LYS A 604 21.84 6.45 -13.43
CA LYS A 604 22.03 5.03 -13.78
C LYS A 604 23.45 4.52 -13.48
N LYS A 605 24.44 5.41 -13.40
CA LYS A 605 25.85 5.05 -13.17
C LYS A 605 26.08 4.18 -11.94
N ASP A 606 25.34 4.44 -10.87
CA ASP A 606 25.51 3.76 -9.58
C ASP A 606 24.53 2.59 -9.36
N ILE A 607 23.47 2.50 -10.18
CA ILE A 607 22.36 1.55 -10.02
C ILE A 607 22.46 0.36 -10.98
N GLY A 608 23.11 0.53 -12.13
CA GLY A 608 23.19 -0.48 -13.19
C GLY A 608 22.02 -0.40 -14.18
N GLU A 609 22.16 -1.09 -15.33
CA GLU A 609 21.15 -1.08 -16.40
C GLU A 609 20.10 -2.19 -16.28
N GLU A 610 20.42 -3.26 -15.56
CA GLU A 610 19.55 -4.43 -15.42
C GLU A 610 18.31 -4.13 -14.58
N ALA A 611 17.14 -4.55 -15.06
CA ALA A 611 15.89 -4.42 -14.32
C ALA A 611 15.69 -5.66 -13.44
N SER A 612 16.05 -5.54 -12.16
CA SER A 612 15.94 -6.63 -11.18
C SER A 612 15.41 -6.13 -9.84
N MET A 613 15.03 -7.07 -8.98
CA MET A 613 14.66 -6.79 -7.58
C MET A 613 15.80 -6.10 -6.81
N VAL A 614 17.06 -6.40 -7.15
CA VAL A 614 18.23 -5.73 -6.59
C VAL A 614 18.26 -4.26 -6.98
N THR A 615 18.11 -3.97 -8.28
CA THR A 615 18.07 -2.61 -8.81
C THR A 615 16.92 -1.80 -8.18
N LEU A 616 15.75 -2.42 -8.04
CA LEU A 616 14.59 -1.84 -7.38
C LEU A 616 14.88 -1.47 -5.91
N GLY A 617 15.47 -2.40 -5.14
CA GLY A 617 15.86 -2.16 -3.75
C GLY A 617 16.86 -1.00 -3.60
N ASN A 618 17.81 -0.90 -4.53
CA ASN A 618 18.79 0.20 -4.56
C ASN A 618 18.14 1.56 -4.87
N ILE A 619 17.17 1.62 -5.79
CA ILE A 619 16.42 2.85 -6.06
C ILE A 619 15.65 3.27 -4.80
N LEU A 620 14.99 2.34 -4.12
CA LEU A 620 14.26 2.63 -2.88
C LEU A 620 15.18 3.15 -1.77
N LEU A 621 16.41 2.65 -1.68
CA LEU A 621 17.43 3.20 -0.78
C LEU A 621 17.75 4.67 -1.09
N GLN A 622 17.91 5.02 -2.36
CA GLN A 622 18.17 6.41 -2.78
C GLN A 622 16.98 7.32 -2.54
N MET A 623 15.76 6.77 -2.61
CA MET A 623 14.53 7.48 -2.26
C MET A 623 14.34 7.64 -0.74
N GLY A 624 15.16 6.98 0.10
CA GLY A 624 14.99 6.96 1.56
C GLY A 624 13.87 6.03 2.05
N GLU A 625 13.35 5.16 1.18
CA GLU A 625 12.26 4.22 1.45
C GLU A 625 12.82 2.92 2.06
N TYR A 626 13.46 3.05 3.21
CA TYR A 626 14.29 2.00 3.80
C TYR A 626 13.53 0.73 4.17
N ASP A 627 12.36 0.86 4.81
CA ASP A 627 11.53 -0.31 5.20
C ASP A 627 11.08 -1.10 3.96
N LYS A 628 10.83 -0.42 2.85
CA LYS A 628 10.41 -1.03 1.60
C LYS A 628 11.58 -1.71 0.90
N ALA A 629 12.73 -1.04 0.85
CA ALA A 629 13.97 -1.63 0.37
C ALA A 629 14.32 -2.92 1.15
N GLU A 630 14.16 -2.92 2.49
CA GLU A 630 14.36 -4.10 3.32
C GLU A 630 13.46 -5.26 2.89
N ARG A 631 12.16 -5.03 2.70
CA ARG A 631 11.21 -6.06 2.23
C ARG A 631 11.61 -6.64 0.88
N ILE A 632 12.03 -5.80 -0.07
CA ILE A 632 12.50 -6.25 -1.39
C ILE A 632 13.74 -7.15 -1.23
N PHE A 633 14.73 -6.72 -0.43
CA PHE A 633 15.92 -7.53 -0.18
C PHE A 633 15.61 -8.82 0.60
N LEU A 634 14.61 -8.82 1.49
CA LEU A 634 14.17 -10.03 2.19
C LEU A 634 13.57 -11.06 1.22
N ARG A 635 12.76 -10.63 0.23
CA ARG A 635 12.18 -11.50 -0.79
C ARG A 635 13.23 -12.23 -1.65
N LEU A 636 14.35 -11.58 -1.94
CA LEU A 636 15.45 -12.17 -2.73
C LEU A 636 16.04 -13.47 -2.14
N ASN A 637 15.84 -13.75 -0.84
CA ASN A 637 16.28 -15.01 -0.21
C ASN A 637 15.70 -16.27 -0.89
N HIS A 638 14.57 -16.14 -1.59
CA HIS A 638 13.87 -17.27 -2.18
C HIS A 638 14.17 -17.48 -3.68
N GLU A 639 14.71 -16.47 -4.37
CA GLU A 639 14.75 -16.45 -5.84
C GLU A 639 16.17 -16.35 -6.44
N GLU A 640 17.15 -15.77 -5.71
CA GLU A 640 18.52 -15.56 -6.21
C GLU A 640 19.61 -16.17 -5.31
N GLY A 641 20.81 -16.37 -5.87
CA GLY A 641 21.94 -17.00 -5.17
C GLY A 641 22.27 -16.36 -3.82
N LEU A 642 22.29 -17.19 -2.77
CA LEU A 642 22.45 -16.81 -1.35
C LEU A 642 23.61 -15.83 -1.05
N ILE A 643 24.69 -15.86 -1.83
CA ILE A 643 25.90 -15.05 -1.61
C ILE A 643 25.68 -13.56 -1.93
N SER A 644 25.04 -13.23 -3.06
CA SER A 644 24.82 -11.84 -3.49
C SER A 644 23.79 -11.15 -2.60
N VAL A 645 22.74 -11.89 -2.21
CA VAL A 645 21.66 -11.39 -1.36
C VAL A 645 22.17 -10.99 0.02
N ALA A 646 23.05 -11.80 0.64
CA ALA A 646 23.63 -11.48 1.94
C ALA A 646 24.52 -10.21 1.89
N GLU A 647 25.31 -10.03 0.83
CA GLU A 647 26.14 -8.83 0.68
C GLU A 647 25.30 -7.55 0.47
N LEU A 648 24.23 -7.64 -0.33
CA LEU A 648 23.27 -6.55 -0.53
C LEU A 648 22.59 -6.14 0.78
N LYS A 649 22.15 -7.11 1.59
CA LYS A 649 21.60 -6.85 2.93
C LYS A 649 22.62 -6.19 3.86
N GLY A 650 23.86 -6.66 3.82
CA GLY A 650 24.96 -6.03 4.55
C GLY A 650 25.10 -4.55 4.19
N ASN A 651 25.11 -4.22 2.89
CA ASN A 651 25.18 -2.84 2.39
C ASN A 651 23.96 -2.01 2.82
N PHE A 652 22.76 -2.59 2.74
CA PHE A 652 21.52 -1.96 3.20
C PHE A 652 21.60 -1.55 4.68
N TYR A 653 21.92 -2.48 5.58
CA TYR A 653 22.01 -2.17 7.00
C TYR A 653 23.18 -1.25 7.34
N LEU A 654 24.25 -1.28 6.54
CA LEU A 654 25.35 -0.34 6.68
C LEU A 654 24.91 1.10 6.37
N ALA A 655 24.14 1.29 5.29
CA ALA A 655 23.55 2.57 4.92
C ALA A 655 22.58 3.08 6.01
N MET A 656 21.82 2.16 6.61
CA MET A 656 20.94 2.42 7.76
C MET A 656 21.67 2.65 9.09
N LYS A 657 23.00 2.58 9.11
CA LYS A 657 23.84 2.66 10.32
C LYS A 657 23.51 1.57 11.36
N GLN A 658 22.84 0.49 10.94
CA GLN A 658 22.58 -0.70 11.74
C GLN A 658 23.76 -1.66 11.65
N TYR A 659 24.91 -1.21 12.16
CA TYR A 659 26.20 -1.86 11.95
C TYR A 659 26.25 -3.33 12.35
N LYS A 660 25.57 -3.70 13.45
CA LYS A 660 25.52 -5.09 13.92
C LYS A 660 24.87 -6.02 12.91
N ARG A 661 23.68 -5.66 12.40
CA ARG A 661 22.98 -6.44 11.36
C ARG A 661 23.80 -6.48 10.07
N ALA A 662 24.40 -5.36 9.67
CA ALA A 662 25.28 -5.32 8.51
C ALA A 662 26.41 -6.35 8.60
N ILE A 663 27.07 -6.43 9.77
CA ILE A 663 28.13 -7.40 10.03
C ILE A 663 27.60 -8.83 9.97
N GLU A 664 26.46 -9.13 10.60
CA GLU A 664 25.85 -10.48 10.57
C GLU A 664 25.63 -10.96 9.13
N TYR A 665 25.12 -10.10 8.24
CA TYR A 665 24.93 -10.44 6.82
C TYR A 665 26.23 -10.54 6.03
N TYR A 666 27.22 -9.67 6.29
CA TYR A 666 28.53 -9.80 5.65
C TYR A 666 29.27 -11.08 6.11
N GLU A 667 29.09 -11.50 7.36
CA GLU A 667 29.62 -12.76 7.89
C GLU A 667 28.93 -13.97 7.24
N GLN A 668 27.61 -13.93 7.04
CA GLN A 668 26.90 -14.95 6.25
C GLN A 668 27.45 -15.04 4.82
N SER A 669 27.61 -13.89 4.14
CA SER A 669 28.19 -13.83 2.79
C SER A 669 29.62 -14.42 2.75
N LEU A 670 30.44 -14.10 3.77
CA LEU A 670 31.78 -14.65 3.93
C LEU A 670 31.74 -16.18 4.10
N GLU A 671 30.86 -16.71 4.95
CA GLU A 671 30.72 -18.14 5.20
C GLU A 671 30.33 -18.89 3.93
N PHE A 672 29.35 -18.37 3.17
CA PHE A 672 28.97 -18.96 1.89
C PHE A 672 30.14 -18.94 0.88
N ARG A 673 30.84 -17.81 0.74
CA ARG A 673 32.02 -17.70 -0.14
C ARG A 673 33.13 -18.67 0.24
N GLN A 674 33.35 -18.89 1.54
CA GLN A 674 34.33 -19.85 2.03
C GLN A 674 33.93 -21.31 1.76
N LYS A 675 32.64 -21.63 1.76
CA LYS A 675 32.12 -22.97 1.44
C LYS A 675 32.10 -23.24 -0.07
N SER A 676 31.83 -22.22 -0.89
CA SER A 676 31.57 -22.38 -2.32
C SER A 676 32.76 -22.05 -3.23
N LEU A 677 33.77 -21.31 -2.73
CA LEU A 677 34.91 -20.86 -3.54
C LEU A 677 36.23 -21.41 -2.98
N PRO A 678 37.26 -21.58 -3.83
CA PRO A 678 38.60 -21.91 -3.35
C PRO A 678 39.10 -20.90 -2.32
N ALA A 679 39.91 -21.36 -1.38
CA ALA A 679 40.47 -20.52 -0.31
C ALA A 679 41.33 -19.33 -0.82
N SER A 680 41.69 -19.31 -2.10
CA SER A 680 42.40 -18.23 -2.80
C SER A 680 41.46 -17.36 -3.67
N HIS A 681 40.15 -17.39 -3.47
CA HIS A 681 39.25 -16.54 -4.25
C HIS A 681 39.23 -15.10 -3.73
N GLN A 682 39.27 -14.12 -4.64
CA GLN A 682 39.34 -12.69 -4.31
C GLN A 682 38.08 -12.18 -3.59
N ASP A 683 36.92 -12.78 -3.84
CA ASP A 683 35.66 -12.38 -3.22
C ASP A 683 35.60 -12.64 -1.70
N ILE A 684 36.41 -13.60 -1.20
CA ILE A 684 36.57 -13.80 0.25
C ILE A 684 37.19 -12.54 0.88
N ALA A 685 38.19 -11.93 0.21
CA ALA A 685 38.80 -10.69 0.68
C ALA A 685 37.84 -9.48 0.59
N LYS A 686 36.94 -9.47 -0.40
CA LYS A 686 35.90 -8.42 -0.48
C LYS A 686 34.96 -8.47 0.72
N SER A 687 34.46 -9.65 1.10
CA SER A 687 33.60 -9.79 2.31
C SER A 687 34.33 -9.36 3.58
N LEU A 688 35.60 -9.76 3.76
CA LEU A 688 36.41 -9.33 4.90
C LEU A 688 36.59 -7.80 4.94
N THR A 689 36.75 -7.17 3.78
CA THR A 689 36.83 -5.70 3.67
C THR A 689 35.52 -5.04 4.11
N SER A 690 34.37 -5.57 3.67
CA SER A 690 33.04 -5.05 4.04
C SER A 690 32.80 -5.15 5.55
N ILE A 691 33.20 -6.25 6.19
CA ILE A 691 33.13 -6.41 7.66
C ILE A 691 34.05 -5.40 8.36
N ALA A 692 35.28 -5.22 7.85
CA ALA A 692 36.23 -4.25 8.40
C ALA A 692 35.67 -2.82 8.34
N MET A 693 35.09 -2.43 7.20
CA MET A 693 34.44 -1.14 7.01
C MET A 693 33.24 -0.96 7.95
N ALA A 694 32.41 -1.99 8.12
CA ALA A 694 31.27 -1.93 9.03
C ALA A 694 31.72 -1.69 10.48
N TYR A 695 32.77 -2.37 10.95
CA TYR A 695 33.37 -2.10 12.26
C TYR A 695 34.04 -0.71 12.34
N GLU A 696 34.64 -0.21 11.26
CA GLU A 696 35.17 1.16 11.21
C GLU A 696 34.06 2.19 11.40
N PHE A 697 32.97 2.08 10.64
CA PHE A 697 31.82 2.99 10.75
C PHE A 697 31.15 2.90 12.12
N TRP A 698 31.14 1.71 12.73
CA TRP A 698 30.69 1.51 14.11
C TRP A 698 31.70 2.00 15.17
N LYS A 699 32.86 2.52 14.75
CA LYS A 699 33.96 2.97 15.62
C LYS A 699 34.54 1.87 16.53
N LYS A 700 34.38 0.60 16.15
CA LYS A 700 34.99 -0.56 16.83
C LYS A 700 36.36 -0.84 16.21
N TYR A 701 37.27 0.14 16.35
CA TYR A 701 38.56 0.15 15.67
C TYR A 701 39.44 -1.10 15.89
N PRO A 702 39.50 -1.73 17.07
CA PRO A 702 40.28 -2.96 17.25
C PRO A 702 39.80 -4.10 16.34
N LYS A 703 38.49 -4.29 16.21
CA LYS A 703 37.92 -5.29 15.31
C LYS A 703 38.13 -4.91 13.85
N ALA A 704 37.92 -3.64 13.48
CA ALA A 704 38.18 -3.17 12.13
C ALA A 704 39.62 -3.46 11.69
N ILE A 705 40.61 -3.17 12.55
CA ILE A 705 42.04 -3.44 12.33
C ILE A 705 42.29 -4.92 12.06
N ASP A 706 41.73 -5.82 12.87
CA ASP A 706 41.86 -7.27 12.69
C ASP A 706 41.36 -7.72 11.31
N TYR A 707 40.15 -7.32 10.93
CA TYR A 707 39.59 -7.69 9.63
C TYR A 707 40.35 -7.05 8.45
N TYR A 708 40.87 -5.83 8.59
CA TYR A 708 41.74 -5.23 7.56
C TYR A 708 43.06 -5.99 7.40
N GLN A 709 43.66 -6.47 8.48
CA GLN A 709 44.86 -7.31 8.42
C GLN A 709 44.57 -8.65 7.74
N ARG A 710 43.46 -9.31 8.09
CA ARG A 710 43.01 -10.56 7.45
C ARG A 710 42.72 -10.37 5.96
N THR A 711 42.13 -9.23 5.59
CA THR A 711 41.91 -8.84 4.19
C THR A 711 43.22 -8.73 3.42
N ILE A 712 44.23 -8.06 3.98
CA ILE A 712 45.56 -7.92 3.33
C ILE A 712 46.22 -9.29 3.15
N GLN A 713 46.18 -10.15 4.16
CA GLN A 713 46.72 -11.52 4.06
C GLN A 713 46.03 -12.31 2.93
N GLN A 714 44.72 -12.17 2.80
CA GLN A 714 43.94 -12.83 1.75
C GLN A 714 44.28 -12.27 0.36
N TYR A 715 44.42 -10.95 0.21
CA TYR A 715 44.85 -10.37 -1.07
C TYR A 715 46.29 -10.75 -1.44
N ASN A 716 47.22 -10.82 -0.49
CA ASN A 716 48.61 -11.22 -0.78
C ASN A 716 48.73 -12.69 -1.26
N ARG A 717 47.76 -13.55 -0.93
CA ARG A 717 47.71 -14.93 -1.44
C ARG A 717 47.25 -15.02 -2.90
N THR A 718 46.64 -13.96 -3.42
CA THR A 718 45.83 -14.00 -4.66
C THR A 718 46.27 -12.99 -5.70
N LEU A 719 46.93 -11.90 -5.26
CA LEU A 719 47.31 -10.76 -6.06
C LEU A 719 48.80 -10.45 -5.82
N LYS A 720 49.47 -9.85 -6.82
CA LYS A 720 50.86 -9.41 -6.69
C LYS A 720 50.98 -8.29 -5.64
N ASP A 721 52.13 -8.20 -4.97
CA ASP A 721 52.37 -7.35 -3.79
C ASP A 721 52.09 -5.83 -3.96
N ASN A 722 51.97 -5.36 -5.21
CA ASN A 722 51.67 -3.96 -5.56
C ASN A 722 50.25 -3.74 -6.13
N HIS A 723 49.33 -4.68 -5.92
CA HIS A 723 47.96 -4.55 -6.42
C HIS A 723 47.24 -3.34 -5.76
N PRO A 724 46.54 -2.48 -6.53
CA PRO A 724 45.87 -1.28 -5.99
C PRO A 724 44.95 -1.54 -4.79
N LEU A 725 44.29 -2.70 -4.76
CA LEU A 725 43.44 -3.10 -3.62
C LEU A 725 44.24 -3.27 -2.33
N ILE A 726 45.42 -3.91 -2.37
CA ILE A 726 46.28 -4.07 -1.19
C ILE A 726 46.71 -2.71 -0.65
N THR A 727 47.12 -1.80 -1.54
CA THR A 727 47.51 -0.43 -1.19
C THR A 727 46.35 0.34 -0.56
N ARG A 728 45.14 0.24 -1.13
CA ARG A 728 43.93 0.89 -0.58
C ARG A 728 43.57 0.37 0.81
N THR A 729 43.68 -0.95 1.03
CA THR A 729 43.40 -1.57 2.33
C THR A 729 44.45 -1.18 3.37
N LYS A 730 45.75 -1.14 3.00
CA LYS A 730 46.83 -0.65 3.88
C LYS A 730 46.63 0.82 4.29
N ASN A 731 46.23 1.68 3.35
CA ASN A 731 45.92 3.09 3.66
C ASN A 731 44.73 3.22 4.62
N SER A 732 43.69 2.39 4.44
CA SER A 732 42.54 2.36 5.35
C SER A 732 42.94 1.89 6.75
N LEU A 733 43.78 0.85 6.84
CA LEU A 733 44.34 0.35 8.10
C LEU A 733 45.15 1.43 8.83
N LEU A 734 46.07 2.13 8.13
CA LEU A 734 46.86 3.22 8.71
C LEU A 734 45.96 4.34 9.25
N LYS A 735 44.96 4.75 8.46
CA LYS A 735 44.00 5.78 8.87
C LYS A 735 43.26 5.41 10.16
N ILE A 736 42.88 4.14 10.32
CA ILE A 736 42.20 3.67 11.53
C ILE A 736 43.15 3.55 12.71
N GLN A 737 44.39 3.11 12.49
CA GLN A 737 45.41 3.08 13.54
C GLN A 737 45.68 4.48 14.09
N HIS A 738 45.71 5.50 13.24
CA HIS A 738 45.79 6.91 13.66
C HIS A 738 44.55 7.43 14.39
N ARG A 739 43.35 6.90 14.09
CA ARG A 739 42.09 7.27 14.79
C ARG A 739 41.88 6.53 16.11
N LYS A 740 42.59 5.41 16.31
CA LYS A 740 42.56 4.59 17.54
C LYS A 740 43.42 5.22 18.65
N ASN A 741 44.55 5.81 18.26
CA ASN A 741 45.41 6.62 19.11
C ASN A 741 44.78 8.00 19.31
#